data_AF-A0A812L598-F1
#
_entry.id   AF-A0A812L598-F1
#
_cell.length_a   1.000
_cell.length_b   1.000
_cell.length_c   1.000
_cell.angle_alpha   90.00
_cell.angle_beta   90.00
_cell.angle_gamma   90.00
#
_symmetry.space_group_name_H-M   'P 1'
#
loop_
_entity.id
_entity.type
_entity.pdbx_description
1 polymer ?
#
loop_
_entity_poly.entity_id
_entity_poly.type
_entity_poly.pdbx_seq_one_letter_code
_entity_poly.pdbx_strand_id
1 'polypeptide(L)'
;MASESPTRFAFAFGMASGHINPSLPVARALVNLGHEVHYFSREQMRSAIEDTGAHFTNELEECTELYEGRKEDLMGANEALKAEYGLEEDPMILTWIKLAPIALELALPGVLRWMQRLQPHVLVFCPMLNRDAYFAAKTLGIPCVPLLTTAGPGSLVPVVSQFLSWSGLSMPEAIDRARRFSPTAKAVQNLRDLYGINYDAELDLSAKIPGSIGCLMRSPLTIVTTCEDMKDPAPADMEAAYSSAGANFVYVGPLLDEQGARRAAGHRFAQFKASGSSGLTPCGEAVQELMRAREAGRLIVLASMGTVITGDSPDWGWAVKPVESQRQGLTGKQLCQAAWSGVFQAFGAQEGDNVEQAPLILLSMGPQKDALEGLQVPRNALCMPVLPQVDLLRAGVDIFLTHGGQNSFMESLAAGVPMVVCPGFADQPANAQKAEELKVGLQVPRPCPGEGEEGPATAAYTASVAEALRRVRSEPTFRVAAAECGRKITEAGGVRRTVDILLQIREQQVLPTLLGTRSTVAAKECKARLDGPAGLGQPYPAKVHLCSPWKANDRGGLDYNMDSAVTGPGSVNFATITEKFTVSSNTFSLFNCMNVMRYTIEETIVKVAHMAPAAQSTASDHDLGETAPAVFYQYLIKHANGSLMAQSSQYRLPETDINFTSFIPGSLQTDVFAMAKRQGRWEGTEWRNCRTPQQGWNISFPEKKGDNLIAIATVQDLQVAALAVLTLLAWREETVGSDGFEHAGQFSLYWSLVRPLCSSDPQSKDYRCLGCFGANGSGMFWGFRVVVILECTAGS
;
A
#
# COMPACT_ATOMS: atom_id res chain seq x y z
N MET A 1 -18.24 1.62 -24.53
CA MET A 1 -17.83 1.84 -23.14
C MET A 1 -19.08 2.24 -22.37
N ALA A 2 -19.63 1.35 -21.55
CA ALA A 2 -20.78 1.70 -20.70
C ALA A 2 -20.26 2.50 -19.49
N SER A 3 -20.90 3.62 -19.18
CA SER A 3 -20.49 4.56 -18.13
C SER A 3 -20.65 3.94 -16.74
N GLU A 4 -19.54 3.65 -16.07
CA GLU A 4 -19.55 3.46 -14.63
C GLU A 4 -19.85 4.79 -13.92
N SER A 5 -20.54 4.73 -12.78
CA SER A 5 -20.74 5.90 -11.92
C SER A 5 -19.38 6.47 -11.46
N PRO A 6 -19.25 7.79 -11.31
CA PRO A 6 -18.01 8.40 -10.87
C PRO A 6 -17.66 7.94 -9.45
N THR A 7 -16.44 7.42 -9.26
CA THR A 7 -15.88 7.20 -7.93
C THR A 7 -15.72 8.52 -7.19
N ARG A 8 -16.09 8.50 -5.92
CA ARG A 8 -15.89 9.61 -4.98
C ARG A 8 -14.72 9.30 -4.05
N PHE A 9 -13.69 10.11 -4.11
CA PHE A 9 -12.50 10.01 -3.28
C PHE A 9 -12.51 11.07 -2.17
N ALA A 10 -12.20 10.65 -0.95
CA ALA A 10 -11.86 11.55 0.15
C ALA A 10 -10.36 11.74 0.22
N PHE A 11 -9.88 12.98 0.28
CA PHE A 11 -8.46 13.33 0.43
C PHE A 11 -8.27 14.08 1.75
N ALA A 12 -7.56 13.51 2.72
CA ALA A 12 -7.32 14.15 4.02
C ALA A 12 -5.84 14.56 4.18
N PHE A 13 -5.57 15.86 4.07
CA PHE A 13 -4.23 16.43 4.10
C PHE A 13 -4.21 17.75 4.88
N GLY A 14 -3.41 17.80 5.95
CA GLY A 14 -3.23 19.01 6.76
C GLY A 14 -2.46 20.13 6.06
N MET A 15 -2.14 21.18 6.82
CA MET A 15 -1.60 22.45 6.29
C MET A 15 -0.11 22.49 5.94
N ALA A 16 0.58 21.35 5.94
CA ALA A 16 2.00 21.33 5.58
C ALA A 16 2.14 21.13 4.07
N SER A 17 2.71 22.12 3.38
CA SER A 17 2.91 22.10 1.92
C SER A 17 3.62 20.85 1.43
N GLY A 18 4.57 20.32 2.21
CA GLY A 18 5.29 19.08 1.89
C GLY A 18 4.45 17.80 1.96
N HIS A 19 3.28 17.85 2.60
CA HIS A 19 2.38 16.70 2.71
C HIS A 19 1.27 16.75 1.67
N ILE A 20 0.72 17.94 1.38
CA ILE A 20 -0.40 18.08 0.45
C ILE A 20 0.03 18.18 -1.02
N ASN A 21 1.14 18.84 -1.35
CA ASN A 21 1.51 19.09 -2.75
C ASN A 21 1.63 17.81 -3.60
N PRO A 22 2.19 16.69 -3.11
CA PRO A 22 2.22 15.44 -3.88
C PRO A 22 0.83 14.84 -4.18
N SER A 23 -0.21 15.21 -3.42
CA SER A 23 -1.57 14.71 -3.63
C SER A 23 -2.33 15.45 -4.74
N LEU A 24 -2.03 16.75 -4.94
CA LEU A 24 -2.72 17.62 -5.90
C LEU A 24 -2.73 17.08 -7.34
N PRO A 25 -1.60 16.61 -7.92
CA PRO A 25 -1.63 16.08 -9.28
C PRO A 25 -2.43 14.78 -9.41
N VAL A 26 -2.52 13.98 -8.34
CA VAL A 26 -3.37 12.78 -8.30
C VAL A 26 -4.84 13.18 -8.32
N ALA A 27 -5.22 14.18 -7.51
CA ALA A 27 -6.57 14.72 -7.51
C ALA A 27 -6.96 15.27 -8.89
N ARG A 28 -6.10 16.09 -9.50
CA ARG A 28 -6.32 16.63 -10.86
C ARG A 28 -6.54 15.51 -11.88
N ALA A 29 -5.69 14.48 -11.85
CA ALA A 29 -5.81 13.35 -12.76
C ALA A 29 -7.13 12.57 -12.56
N LEU A 30 -7.56 12.35 -11.32
CA LEU A 30 -8.84 11.71 -11.02
C LEU A 30 -10.04 12.55 -11.49
N VAL A 31 -10.00 13.87 -11.24
CA VAL A 31 -11.04 14.81 -11.70
C VAL A 31 -11.14 14.82 -13.22
N ASN A 32 -10.00 14.85 -13.92
CA ASN A 32 -9.96 14.80 -15.39
C ASN A 32 -10.50 13.48 -15.97
N LEU A 33 -10.47 12.39 -15.20
CA LEU A 33 -11.10 11.11 -15.56
C LEU A 33 -12.61 11.07 -15.23
N GLY A 34 -13.16 12.14 -14.69
CA GLY A 34 -14.58 12.27 -14.35
C GLY A 34 -14.93 11.80 -12.94
N HIS A 35 -13.94 11.56 -12.07
CA HIS A 35 -14.17 11.20 -10.66
C HIS A 35 -14.36 12.43 -9.78
N GLU A 36 -15.03 12.25 -8.64
CA GLU A 36 -15.20 13.30 -7.64
C GLU A 36 -14.09 13.21 -6.59
N VAL A 37 -13.39 14.32 -6.33
CA VAL A 37 -12.35 14.38 -5.29
C VAL A 37 -12.73 15.47 -4.29
N HIS A 38 -12.77 15.11 -3.01
CA HIS A 38 -13.09 16.02 -1.92
C HIS A 38 -11.96 16.06 -0.90
N TYR A 39 -11.37 17.25 -0.74
CA TYR A 39 -10.34 17.50 0.25
C TYR A 39 -10.95 17.91 1.59
N PHE A 40 -10.35 17.39 2.64
CA PHE A 40 -10.45 17.86 4.02
C PHE A 40 -9.12 18.50 4.40
N SER A 41 -9.10 19.82 4.50
CA SER A 41 -7.88 20.61 4.70
C SER A 41 -8.16 22.00 5.26
N ARG A 42 -7.16 22.88 5.23
CA ARG A 42 -7.24 24.27 5.72
C ARG A 42 -7.46 25.28 4.61
N GLU A 43 -8.02 26.43 4.98
CA GLU A 43 -8.36 27.53 4.07
C GLU A 43 -7.18 27.98 3.20
N GLN A 44 -5.96 28.07 3.73
CA GLN A 44 -4.79 28.44 2.92
C GLN A 44 -4.47 27.44 1.77
N MET A 45 -4.99 26.22 1.83
CA MET A 45 -4.81 25.20 0.78
C MET A 45 -5.90 25.27 -0.29
N ARG A 46 -7.01 25.97 -0.03
CA ARG A 46 -8.18 26.05 -0.90
C ARG A 46 -7.79 26.36 -2.35
N SER A 47 -7.02 27.43 -2.57
CA SER A 47 -6.70 27.85 -3.94
C SER A 47 -5.91 26.81 -4.72
N ALA A 48 -5.06 26.00 -4.07
CA ALA A 48 -4.31 24.95 -4.76
C ALA A 48 -5.17 23.71 -5.00
N ILE A 49 -6.08 23.40 -4.06
CA ILE A 49 -7.04 22.31 -4.17
C ILE A 49 -8.05 22.58 -5.29
N GLU A 50 -8.70 23.75 -5.29
CA GLU A 50 -9.73 24.10 -6.27
C GLU A 50 -9.13 24.25 -7.68
N ASP A 51 -7.85 24.59 -7.81
CA ASP A 51 -7.12 24.60 -9.09
C ASP A 51 -7.05 23.21 -9.75
N THR A 52 -7.14 22.12 -8.97
CA THR A 52 -7.23 20.74 -9.49
C THR A 52 -8.63 20.36 -9.97
N GLY A 53 -9.63 21.20 -9.70
CA GLY A 53 -11.06 20.88 -9.87
C GLY A 53 -11.68 20.09 -8.72
N ALA A 54 -10.91 19.76 -7.67
CA ALA A 54 -11.40 19.10 -6.47
C ALA A 54 -12.20 20.04 -5.55
N HIS A 55 -13.10 19.47 -4.75
CA HIS A 55 -13.87 20.21 -3.77
C HIS A 55 -13.10 20.39 -2.47
N PHE A 56 -13.12 21.61 -1.92
CA PHE A 56 -12.52 21.91 -0.63
C PHE A 56 -13.54 21.84 0.52
N THR A 57 -13.18 21.19 1.63
CA THR A 57 -13.87 21.27 2.93
C THR A 57 -12.89 21.78 3.98
N ASN A 58 -13.33 22.79 4.74
CA ASN A 58 -12.54 23.39 5.80
C ASN A 58 -12.59 22.54 7.08
N GLU A 59 -11.45 22.00 7.52
CA GLU A 59 -11.41 21.17 8.74
C GLU A 59 -11.81 21.94 10.00
N LEU A 60 -11.65 23.27 10.02
CA LEU A 60 -12.08 24.12 11.14
C LEU A 60 -13.59 24.07 11.37
N GLU A 61 -14.35 24.04 10.28
CA GLU A 61 -15.82 24.06 10.32
C GLU A 61 -16.37 22.69 10.70
N GLU A 62 -15.65 21.62 10.36
CA GLU A 62 -16.07 20.26 10.64
C GLU A 62 -15.63 19.78 12.03
N CYS A 63 -14.39 20.07 12.45
CA CYS A 63 -13.81 19.62 13.72
C CYS A 63 -13.97 20.66 14.84
N THR A 64 -15.20 21.13 15.04
CA THR A 64 -15.54 22.17 16.03
C THR A 64 -14.98 21.90 17.43
N GLU A 65 -15.02 20.65 17.88
CA GLU A 65 -14.62 20.21 19.21
C GLU A 65 -13.11 20.40 19.46
N LEU A 66 -12.29 20.30 18.41
CA LEU A 66 -10.86 20.55 18.51
C LEU A 66 -10.54 22.05 18.57
N TYR A 67 -11.31 22.90 17.90
CA TYR A 67 -11.01 24.34 17.78
C TYR A 67 -11.81 25.24 18.71
N GLU A 68 -12.85 24.74 19.38
CA GLU A 68 -13.65 25.54 20.30
C GLU A 68 -12.78 26.20 21.38
N GLY A 69 -12.74 27.53 21.38
CA GLY A 69 -11.90 28.33 22.29
C GLY A 69 -10.39 28.29 22.02
N ARG A 70 -9.93 27.70 20.89
CA ARG A 70 -8.52 27.55 20.52
C ARG A 70 -8.18 28.32 19.24
N LYS A 71 -6.89 28.56 18.98
CA LYS A 71 -6.42 29.24 17.76
C LYS A 71 -6.74 28.41 16.50
N GLU A 72 -7.05 29.09 15.40
CA GLU A 72 -7.62 28.50 14.16
C GLU A 72 -6.60 27.84 13.21
N ASP A 73 -5.36 27.55 13.62
CA ASP A 73 -4.41 26.79 12.79
C ASP A 73 -3.89 25.55 13.54
N LEU A 74 -3.51 24.46 12.84
CA LEU A 74 -3.19 23.16 13.46
C LEU A 74 -2.03 23.25 14.46
N MET A 75 -1.05 24.11 14.17
CA MET A 75 0.06 24.39 15.07
C MET A 75 -0.43 25.17 16.29
N GLY A 76 -1.31 26.15 16.08
CA GLY A 76 -1.98 26.93 17.11
C GLY A 76 -2.95 26.13 18.00
N ALA A 77 -3.61 25.10 17.46
CA ALA A 77 -4.46 24.21 18.24
C ALA A 77 -3.62 23.29 19.12
N ASN A 78 -2.51 22.75 18.60
CA ASN A 78 -1.55 22.04 19.42
C ASN A 78 -0.92 22.95 20.48
N GLU A 79 -0.50 24.18 20.14
CA GLU A 79 -0.03 25.17 21.12
C GLU A 79 -1.08 25.48 22.20
N ALA A 80 -2.34 25.66 21.80
CA ALA A 80 -3.42 25.91 22.74
C ALA A 80 -3.64 24.71 23.67
N LEU A 81 -3.62 23.48 23.13
CA LEU A 81 -3.67 22.25 23.94
C LEU A 81 -2.44 22.13 24.85
N LYS A 82 -1.23 22.49 24.37
CA LYS A 82 -0.03 22.52 25.20
C LYS A 82 -0.25 23.41 26.42
N ALA A 83 -0.74 24.62 26.22
CA ALA A 83 -1.01 25.56 27.29
C ALA A 83 -2.17 25.12 28.22
N GLU A 84 -3.26 24.60 27.64
CA GLU A 84 -4.42 24.10 28.38
C GLU A 84 -4.04 22.98 29.36
N TYR A 85 -3.07 22.16 28.98
CA TYR A 85 -2.61 21.00 29.74
C TYR A 85 -1.29 21.21 30.50
N GLY A 86 -0.73 22.43 30.49
CA GLY A 86 0.50 22.75 31.23
C GLY A 86 1.74 22.01 30.71
N LEU A 87 1.88 21.85 29.39
CA LEU A 87 2.93 21.09 28.72
C LEU A 87 3.98 21.98 28.02
N GLU A 88 4.07 23.26 28.37
CA GLU A 88 4.98 24.22 27.72
C GLU A 88 6.46 23.91 27.99
N GLU A 89 6.75 23.34 29.16
CA GLU A 89 8.10 22.95 29.56
C GLU A 89 8.46 21.51 29.15
N ASP A 90 7.50 20.75 28.63
CA ASP A 90 7.76 19.38 28.17
C ASP A 90 8.54 19.40 26.84
N PRO A 91 9.55 18.52 26.67
CA PRO A 91 10.21 18.36 25.39
C PRO A 91 9.20 18.00 24.29
N MET A 92 9.42 18.50 23.08
CA MET A 92 8.45 18.39 21.99
C MET A 92 7.97 16.96 21.75
N ILE A 93 8.88 15.97 21.76
CA ILE A 93 8.53 14.56 21.53
C ILE A 93 7.56 14.02 22.60
N LEU A 94 7.72 14.42 23.86
CA LEU A 94 6.84 14.01 24.95
C LEU A 94 5.47 14.64 24.77
N THR A 95 5.43 15.92 24.43
CA THR A 95 4.19 16.66 24.19
C THR A 95 3.41 16.10 23.01
N TRP A 96 4.09 15.70 21.93
CA TRP A 96 3.46 15.02 20.79
C TRP A 96 2.81 13.70 21.19
N ILE A 97 3.48 12.89 22.03
CA ILE A 97 2.94 11.61 22.48
C ILE A 97 1.74 11.82 23.42
N LYS A 98 1.82 12.78 24.36
CA LYS A 98 0.73 13.12 25.29
C LYS A 98 -0.51 13.64 24.55
N LEU A 99 -0.34 14.58 23.63
CA LEU A 99 -1.45 15.23 22.95
C LEU A 99 -2.07 14.42 21.81
N ALA A 100 -1.33 13.48 21.20
CA ALA A 100 -1.83 12.72 20.06
C ALA A 100 -3.19 12.02 20.28
N PRO A 101 -3.45 11.27 21.37
CA PRO A 101 -4.77 10.68 21.62
C PRO A 101 -5.85 11.73 21.95
N ILE A 102 -5.48 12.83 22.62
CA ILE A 102 -6.42 13.91 22.95
C ILE A 102 -6.88 14.62 21.68
N ALA A 103 -5.94 15.01 20.82
CA ALA A 103 -6.24 15.64 19.53
C ALA A 103 -7.07 14.71 18.63
N LEU A 104 -6.78 13.39 18.65
CA LEU A 104 -7.58 12.40 17.93
C LEU A 104 -9.01 12.33 18.46
N GLU A 105 -9.21 12.27 19.78
CA GLU A 105 -10.55 12.24 20.40
C GLU A 105 -11.38 13.46 20.00
N LEU A 106 -10.78 14.65 19.99
CA LEU A 106 -11.45 15.90 19.66
C LEU A 106 -11.73 16.05 18.15
N ALA A 107 -10.82 15.59 17.28
CA ALA A 107 -10.97 15.72 15.83
C ALA A 107 -11.92 14.67 15.22
N LEU A 108 -11.89 13.44 15.74
CA LEU A 108 -12.56 12.29 15.12
C LEU A 108 -14.08 12.48 14.88
N PRO A 109 -14.89 13.09 15.78
CA PRO A 109 -16.30 13.36 15.52
C PRO A 109 -16.54 14.18 14.25
N GLY A 110 -15.75 15.24 14.03
CA GLY A 110 -15.86 16.11 12.87
C GLY A 110 -15.54 15.38 11.57
N VAL A 111 -14.45 14.60 11.56
CA VAL A 111 -14.07 13.79 10.41
C VAL A 111 -15.11 12.72 10.09
N LEU A 112 -15.69 12.07 11.11
CA LEU A 112 -16.78 11.11 10.93
C LEU A 112 -18.02 11.77 10.31
N ARG A 113 -18.44 12.94 10.79
CA ARG A 113 -19.57 13.70 10.22
C ARG A 113 -19.33 14.01 8.74
N TRP A 114 -18.14 14.51 8.42
CA TRP A 114 -17.75 14.81 7.05
C TRP A 114 -17.79 13.56 6.16
N MET A 115 -17.16 12.46 6.56
CA MET A 115 -17.13 11.21 5.78
C MET A 115 -18.52 10.56 5.64
N GLN A 116 -19.35 10.61 6.67
CA GLN A 116 -20.73 10.10 6.61
C GLN A 116 -21.61 10.91 5.66
N ARG A 117 -21.44 12.23 5.60
CA ARG A 117 -22.15 13.07 4.62
C ARG A 117 -21.61 12.85 3.21
N LEU A 118 -20.30 12.69 3.08
CA LEU A 118 -19.62 12.51 1.80
C LEU A 118 -19.86 11.12 1.18
N GLN A 119 -19.92 10.06 1.98
CA GLN A 119 -19.96 8.65 1.54
C GLN A 119 -18.87 8.34 0.49
N PRO A 120 -17.57 8.52 0.80
CA PRO A 120 -16.50 8.26 -0.15
C PRO A 120 -16.29 6.75 -0.35
N HIS A 121 -15.87 6.38 -1.56
CA HIS A 121 -15.54 5.00 -1.91
C HIS A 121 -14.11 4.62 -1.47
N VAL A 122 -13.19 5.60 -1.49
CA VAL A 122 -11.78 5.42 -1.11
C VAL A 122 -11.29 6.68 -0.39
N LEU A 123 -10.55 6.49 0.70
CA LEU A 123 -9.80 7.54 1.39
C LEU A 123 -8.33 7.52 0.93
N VAL A 124 -7.80 8.67 0.52
CA VAL A 124 -6.37 8.93 0.39
C VAL A 124 -5.98 9.93 1.47
N PHE A 125 -4.93 9.67 2.24
CA PHE A 125 -4.62 10.54 3.39
C PHE A 125 -3.13 10.61 3.71
N CYS A 126 -2.75 11.67 4.41
CA CYS A 126 -1.42 11.77 4.99
C CYS A 126 -1.31 10.92 6.29
N PRO A 127 -0.47 9.87 6.33
CA PRO A 127 -0.34 9.02 7.52
C PRO A 127 0.29 9.70 8.74
N MET A 128 0.98 10.82 8.52
CA MET A 128 1.68 11.55 9.58
C MET A 128 0.81 12.62 10.25
N LEU A 129 -0.03 13.30 9.47
CA LEU A 129 -0.80 14.44 9.95
C LEU A 129 -2.29 14.15 10.15
N ASN A 130 -2.85 13.18 9.42
CA ASN A 130 -4.30 12.93 9.37
C ASN A 130 -4.65 11.50 9.81
N ARG A 131 -4.19 11.12 11.01
CA ARG A 131 -4.49 9.81 11.60
C ARG A 131 -5.97 9.66 11.97
N ASP A 132 -6.62 10.78 12.31
CA ASP A 132 -8.07 10.90 12.49
C ASP A 132 -8.85 10.39 11.27
N ALA A 133 -8.45 10.76 10.05
CA ALA A 133 -9.06 10.25 8.82
C ALA A 133 -8.91 8.73 8.67
N TYR A 134 -7.75 8.17 9.02
CA TYR A 134 -7.57 6.71 9.04
C TYR A 134 -8.54 6.03 10.01
N PHE A 135 -8.66 6.53 11.23
CA PHE A 135 -9.56 5.93 12.22
C PHE A 135 -11.03 6.08 11.82
N ALA A 136 -11.42 7.24 11.28
CA ALA A 136 -12.76 7.45 10.73
C ALA A 136 -13.09 6.45 9.61
N ALA A 137 -12.18 6.25 8.66
CA ALA A 137 -12.36 5.27 7.59
C ALA A 137 -12.49 3.84 8.12
N LYS A 138 -11.70 3.45 9.12
CA LYS A 138 -11.82 2.12 9.75
C LYS A 138 -13.18 1.95 10.45
N THR A 139 -13.65 2.96 11.18
CA THR A 139 -14.96 2.93 11.83
C THR A 139 -16.11 2.81 10.83
N LEU A 140 -15.97 3.42 9.65
CA LEU A 140 -16.98 3.41 8.59
C LEU A 140 -16.82 2.27 7.57
N GLY A 141 -15.78 1.44 7.69
CA GLY A 141 -15.51 0.36 6.72
C GLY A 141 -15.06 0.85 5.34
N ILE A 142 -14.47 2.05 5.24
CA ILE A 142 -14.03 2.66 3.99
C ILE A 142 -12.59 2.20 3.67
N PRO A 143 -12.31 1.70 2.45
CA PRO A 143 -10.95 1.44 1.99
C PRO A 143 -10.07 2.71 2.07
N CYS A 144 -8.89 2.60 2.66
CA CYS A 144 -7.98 3.73 2.83
C CYS A 144 -6.57 3.42 2.30
N VAL A 145 -5.95 4.43 1.69
CA VAL A 145 -4.61 4.36 1.08
C VAL A 145 -3.77 5.50 1.65
N PRO A 146 -2.78 5.21 2.49
CA PRO A 146 -1.83 6.23 2.93
C PRO A 146 -0.97 6.70 1.76
N LEU A 147 -0.78 8.01 1.65
CA LEU A 147 0.21 8.64 0.78
C LEU A 147 1.35 9.16 1.64
N LEU A 148 2.44 8.39 1.71
CA LEU A 148 3.62 8.71 2.51
C LEU A 148 4.56 9.61 1.70
N THR A 149 4.76 10.83 2.19
CA THR A 149 5.51 11.89 1.50
C THR A 149 6.99 11.98 1.88
N THR A 150 7.50 10.98 2.59
CA THR A 150 8.91 10.84 2.96
C THR A 150 9.59 9.75 2.11
N ALA A 151 10.88 9.50 2.29
CA ALA A 151 11.64 8.48 1.58
C ALA A 151 11.27 7.02 1.98
N GLY A 152 10.04 6.76 2.38
CA GLY A 152 9.59 5.46 2.88
C GLY A 152 9.57 5.38 4.40
N PRO A 153 9.14 4.23 4.97
CA PRO A 153 8.95 4.08 6.41
C PRO A 153 10.27 4.22 7.21
N GLY A 154 11.41 3.82 6.63
CA GLY A 154 12.72 3.92 7.28
C GLY A 154 13.14 5.36 7.58
N SER A 155 12.63 6.35 6.84
CA SER A 155 13.02 7.76 6.99
C SER A 155 12.63 8.36 8.35
N LEU A 156 11.69 7.73 9.06
CA LEU A 156 11.18 8.23 10.34
C LEU A 156 12.09 7.85 11.52
N VAL A 157 12.92 6.83 11.35
CA VAL A 157 13.85 6.37 12.39
C VAL A 157 14.87 7.46 12.77
N PRO A 158 15.63 8.06 11.82
CA PRO A 158 16.58 9.12 12.18
C PRO A 158 15.87 10.36 12.75
N VAL A 159 14.67 10.68 12.29
CA VAL A 159 13.87 11.81 12.79
C VAL A 159 13.51 11.62 14.25
N VAL A 160 12.92 10.47 14.60
CA VAL A 160 12.55 10.15 15.97
C VAL A 160 13.79 10.05 16.85
N SER A 161 14.87 9.43 16.36
CA SER A 161 16.13 9.30 17.11
C SER A 161 16.74 10.67 17.44
N GLN A 162 16.70 11.61 16.50
CA GLN A 162 17.17 12.98 16.71
C GLN A 162 16.38 13.68 17.81
N PHE A 163 15.04 13.61 17.78
CA PHE A 163 14.20 14.24 18.79
C PHE A 163 14.36 13.63 20.17
N LEU A 164 14.46 12.30 20.27
CA LEU A 164 14.77 11.62 21.52
C LEU A 164 16.12 12.08 22.08
N SER A 165 17.15 12.14 21.24
CA SER A 165 18.47 12.62 21.62
C SER A 165 18.45 14.05 22.16
N TRP A 166 17.74 14.97 21.50
CA TRP A 166 17.63 16.37 21.96
C TRP A 166 16.87 16.53 23.27
N SER A 167 15.87 15.68 23.49
CA SER A 167 15.07 15.67 24.73
C SER A 167 15.75 14.97 25.90
N GLY A 168 16.79 14.16 25.66
CA GLY A 168 17.40 13.30 26.67
C GLY A 168 16.49 12.16 27.15
N LEU A 169 15.42 11.83 26.42
CA LEU A 169 14.46 10.77 26.75
C LEU A 169 14.67 9.53 25.89
N SER A 170 14.36 8.36 26.44
CA SER A 170 14.11 7.16 25.63
C SER A 170 12.64 7.09 25.20
N MET A 171 12.34 6.40 24.10
CA MET A 171 10.95 6.23 23.64
C MET A 171 10.06 5.50 24.67
N PRO A 172 10.50 4.40 25.32
CA PRO A 172 9.71 3.77 26.38
C PRO A 172 9.44 4.70 27.57
N GLU A 173 10.41 5.53 27.95
CA GLU A 173 10.24 6.51 29.02
C GLU A 173 9.23 7.61 28.63
N ALA A 174 9.30 8.14 27.41
CA ALA A 174 8.36 9.14 26.94
C ALA A 174 6.91 8.59 26.93
N ILE A 175 6.74 7.33 26.52
CA ILE A 175 5.43 6.66 26.50
C ILE A 175 4.92 6.36 27.91
N ASP A 176 5.78 5.91 28.82
CA ASP A 176 5.40 5.69 30.23
C ASP A 176 4.95 7.01 30.90
N ARG A 177 5.69 8.11 30.66
CA ARG A 177 5.29 9.44 31.14
C ARG A 177 3.96 9.89 30.53
N ALA A 178 3.71 9.60 29.25
CA ALA A 178 2.43 9.91 28.61
C ALA A 178 1.28 9.06 29.17
N ARG A 179 1.50 7.78 29.50
CA ARG A 179 0.50 6.92 30.14
C ARG A 179 0.11 7.38 31.54
N ARG A 180 1.07 7.94 32.29
CA ARG A 180 0.83 8.53 33.61
C ARG A 180 0.11 9.88 33.56
N PHE A 181 0.03 10.50 32.38
CA PHE A 181 -0.70 11.74 32.19
C PHE A 181 -2.21 11.46 32.09
N SER A 182 -2.97 11.79 33.14
CA SER A 182 -4.41 11.48 33.25
C SER A 182 -5.24 11.90 32.02
N PRO A 183 -5.05 13.10 31.41
CA PRO A 183 -5.79 13.48 30.21
C PRO A 183 -5.56 12.53 29.03
N THR A 184 -4.33 12.08 28.79
CA THR A 184 -4.02 11.07 27.76
C THR A 184 -4.72 9.74 28.07
N ALA A 185 -4.62 9.24 29.30
CA ALA A 185 -5.27 7.99 29.69
C ALA A 185 -6.80 8.05 29.52
N LYS A 186 -7.41 9.20 29.85
CA LYS A 186 -8.84 9.44 29.67
C LYS A 186 -9.23 9.45 28.19
N ALA A 187 -8.45 10.11 27.34
CA ALA A 187 -8.70 10.16 25.91
C ALA A 187 -8.60 8.77 25.25
N VAL A 188 -7.58 7.98 25.61
CA VAL A 188 -7.44 6.59 25.14
C VAL A 188 -8.64 5.74 25.55
N GLN A 189 -9.13 5.89 26.78
CA GLN A 189 -10.31 5.18 27.26
C GLN A 189 -11.58 5.61 26.50
N ASN A 190 -11.77 6.91 26.29
CA ASN A 190 -12.92 7.44 25.54
C ASN A 190 -12.92 6.97 24.08
N LEU A 191 -11.76 6.96 23.42
CA LEU A 191 -11.59 6.43 22.06
C LEU A 191 -11.99 4.94 21.96
N ARG A 192 -11.65 4.14 22.99
CA ARG A 192 -12.05 2.74 23.09
C ARG A 192 -13.56 2.59 23.30
N ASP A 193 -14.12 3.33 24.25
CA ASP A 193 -15.53 3.18 24.65
C ASP A 193 -16.50 3.69 23.59
N LEU A 194 -16.17 4.80 22.93
CA LEU A 194 -17.05 5.43 21.94
C LEU A 194 -16.88 4.88 20.53
N TYR A 195 -15.66 4.50 20.14
CA TYR A 195 -15.34 4.15 18.75
C TYR A 195 -14.69 2.78 18.58
N GLY A 196 -14.45 2.02 19.66
CA GLY A 196 -13.75 0.73 19.59
C GLY A 196 -12.27 0.84 19.22
N ILE A 197 -11.67 2.04 19.32
CA ILE A 197 -10.28 2.28 18.91
C ILE A 197 -9.33 1.90 20.06
N ASN A 198 -8.44 0.93 19.82
CA ASN A 198 -7.40 0.56 20.77
C ASN A 198 -6.09 1.35 20.53
N TYR A 199 -6.05 2.60 21.01
CA TYR A 199 -4.88 3.46 20.82
C TYR A 199 -3.64 2.99 21.60
N ASP A 200 -3.80 2.21 22.68
CA ASP A 200 -2.68 1.63 23.42
C ASP A 200 -1.76 0.76 22.52
N ALA A 201 -2.34 0.13 21.50
CA ALA A 201 -1.56 -0.63 20.52
C ALA A 201 -0.61 0.26 19.69
N GLU A 202 -0.98 1.52 19.43
CA GLU A 202 -0.09 2.50 18.77
C GLU A 202 1.09 2.89 19.66
N LEU A 203 0.81 3.11 20.95
CA LEU A 203 1.83 3.44 21.93
C LEU A 203 2.80 2.27 22.08
N ASP A 204 2.29 1.05 22.26
CA ASP A 204 3.14 -0.15 22.36
C ASP A 204 4.00 -0.37 21.11
N LEU A 205 3.43 -0.14 19.94
CA LEU A 205 4.17 -0.19 18.68
C LEU A 205 5.31 0.84 18.67
N SER A 206 4.98 2.10 18.95
CA SER A 206 5.95 3.20 18.96
C SER A 206 7.07 2.97 19.98
N ALA A 207 6.75 2.36 21.13
CA ALA A 207 7.72 1.98 22.15
C ALA A 207 8.71 0.91 21.68
N LYS A 208 8.20 -0.12 20.97
CA LYS A 208 8.99 -1.27 20.52
C LYS A 208 9.82 -0.96 19.29
N ILE A 209 9.25 -0.20 18.36
CA ILE A 209 9.85 0.10 17.06
C ILE A 209 9.74 1.61 16.81
N PRO A 210 10.64 2.43 17.38
CA PRO A 210 10.61 3.88 17.21
C PRO A 210 10.60 4.29 15.74
N GLY A 211 9.72 5.22 15.37
CA GLY A 211 9.54 5.66 13.99
C GLY A 211 8.50 4.87 13.19
N SER A 212 8.02 3.73 13.70
CA SER A 212 6.90 3.02 13.06
C SER A 212 5.58 3.80 13.21
N ILE A 213 4.72 3.71 12.20
CA ILE A 213 3.39 4.34 12.21
C ILE A 213 2.35 3.24 12.07
N GLY A 214 1.44 3.12 13.03
CA GLY A 214 0.50 2.01 13.03
C GLY A 214 -0.55 2.07 11.92
N CYS A 215 -0.94 3.26 11.45
CA CYS A 215 -1.81 3.35 10.27
C CYS A 215 -1.13 2.84 8.98
N LEU A 216 0.21 2.92 8.89
CA LEU A 216 0.96 2.28 7.80
C LEU A 216 0.95 0.76 7.96
N MET A 217 1.20 0.24 9.18
CA MET A 217 1.18 -1.20 9.45
C MET A 217 -0.16 -1.87 9.16
N ARG A 218 -1.26 -1.14 9.35
CA ARG A 218 -2.63 -1.67 9.19
C ARG A 218 -3.30 -1.27 7.87
N SER A 219 -2.51 -0.74 6.95
CA SER A 219 -2.93 -0.48 5.58
C SER A 219 -2.27 -1.52 4.68
N PRO A 220 -3.06 -2.30 3.92
CA PRO A 220 -2.51 -3.37 3.07
C PRO A 220 -1.60 -2.81 1.96
N LEU A 221 -1.79 -1.53 1.61
CA LEU A 221 -1.02 -0.83 0.60
C LEU A 221 -0.80 0.63 1.03
N THR A 222 0.45 1.08 0.94
CA THR A 222 0.87 2.48 1.11
C THR A 222 1.56 2.95 -0.18
N ILE A 223 1.19 4.13 -0.66
CA ILE A 223 1.86 4.77 -1.79
C ILE A 223 2.93 5.70 -1.23
N VAL A 224 4.16 5.60 -1.76
CA VAL A 224 5.31 6.37 -1.29
C VAL A 224 5.81 7.28 -2.41
N THR A 225 6.01 8.56 -2.11
CA THR A 225 6.39 9.58 -3.11
C THR A 225 7.89 9.58 -3.46
N THR A 226 8.59 8.47 -3.24
CA THR A 226 9.97 8.24 -3.72
C THR A 226 9.99 7.04 -4.69
N CYS A 227 11.16 6.62 -5.15
CA CYS A 227 11.37 5.38 -5.90
C CYS A 227 12.17 4.35 -5.06
N GLU A 228 12.14 3.07 -5.45
CA GLU A 228 12.83 1.99 -4.73
C GLU A 228 14.32 2.26 -4.52
N ASP A 229 15.01 2.78 -5.54
CA ASP A 229 16.45 3.10 -5.47
C ASP A 229 16.80 4.25 -4.51
N MET A 230 15.83 5.01 -4.02
CA MET A 230 16.04 6.22 -3.22
C MET A 230 15.29 6.21 -1.90
N LYS A 231 14.77 5.04 -1.49
CA LYS A 231 14.15 4.86 -0.19
C LYS A 231 15.20 4.82 0.92
N ASP A 232 14.83 5.33 2.08
CA ASP A 232 15.65 5.18 3.28
C ASP A 232 15.54 3.74 3.78
N PRO A 233 16.66 3.10 4.15
CA PRO A 233 16.64 1.74 4.66
C PRO A 233 15.85 1.70 5.98
N ALA A 234 14.95 0.73 6.10
CA ALA A 234 14.26 0.45 7.34
C ALA A 234 15.04 -0.59 8.16
N PRO A 235 15.13 -0.44 9.49
CA PRO A 235 15.67 -1.49 10.36
C PRO A 235 14.96 -2.84 10.16
N ALA A 236 15.69 -3.95 10.30
CA ALA A 236 15.16 -5.28 10.00
C ALA A 236 13.95 -5.68 10.85
N ASP A 237 13.88 -5.22 12.10
CA ASP A 237 12.73 -5.40 12.99
C ASP A 237 11.51 -4.59 12.54
N MET A 238 11.73 -3.38 12.03
CA MET A 238 10.68 -2.56 11.41
C MET A 238 10.16 -3.21 10.13
N GLU A 239 11.03 -3.68 9.24
CA GLU A 239 10.64 -4.40 8.02
C GLU A 239 9.85 -5.67 8.35
N ALA A 240 10.34 -6.46 9.32
CA ALA A 240 9.65 -7.66 9.79
C ALA A 240 8.27 -7.34 10.38
N ALA A 241 8.14 -6.24 11.12
CA ALA A 241 6.86 -5.81 11.68
C ALA A 241 5.85 -5.39 10.61
N TYR A 242 6.27 -4.58 9.63
CA TYR A 242 5.42 -4.21 8.50
C TYR A 242 5.02 -5.44 7.67
N SER A 243 5.98 -6.32 7.35
CA SER A 243 5.72 -7.55 6.59
C SER A 243 4.77 -8.50 7.34
N SER A 244 4.96 -8.69 8.65
CA SER A 244 4.09 -9.56 9.46
C SER A 244 2.69 -9.00 9.60
N ALA A 245 2.52 -7.67 9.52
CA ALA A 245 1.22 -7.01 9.50
C ALA A 245 0.56 -7.00 8.11
N GLY A 246 1.25 -7.48 7.07
CA GLY A 246 0.77 -7.47 5.69
C GLY A 246 0.78 -6.09 5.03
N ALA A 247 1.55 -5.14 5.56
CA ALA A 247 1.72 -3.82 4.99
C ALA A 247 2.67 -3.86 3.79
N ASN A 248 2.24 -3.32 2.66
CA ASN A 248 3.06 -3.20 1.45
C ASN A 248 3.27 -1.74 1.06
N PHE A 249 4.42 -1.43 0.47
CA PHE A 249 4.78 -0.09 0.03
C PHE A 249 5.00 -0.09 -1.48
N VAL A 250 4.37 0.85 -2.19
CA VAL A 250 4.57 1.06 -3.62
C VAL A 250 5.21 2.42 -3.80
N TYR A 251 6.42 2.39 -4.35
CA TYR A 251 7.22 3.57 -4.61
C TYR A 251 6.95 4.07 -6.02
N VAL A 252 6.37 5.27 -6.11
CA VAL A 252 5.82 5.82 -7.37
C VAL A 252 6.42 7.18 -7.74
N GLY A 253 7.16 7.82 -6.84
CA GLY A 253 7.34 9.26 -6.90
C GLY A 253 8.62 9.78 -7.56
N PRO A 254 8.72 11.12 -7.66
CA PRO A 254 7.78 12.11 -7.10
C PRO A 254 6.50 12.24 -7.92
N LEU A 255 5.48 12.82 -7.30
CA LEU A 255 4.19 13.11 -7.93
C LEU A 255 4.19 14.59 -8.33
N LEU A 256 4.48 14.86 -9.61
CA LEU A 256 4.63 16.21 -10.14
C LEU A 256 3.41 16.60 -10.99
N ASP A 257 2.91 17.82 -10.79
CA ASP A 257 1.75 18.37 -11.50
C ASP A 257 2.13 18.96 -12.86
N GLU A 258 1.16 19.36 -13.67
CA GLU A 258 1.39 20.04 -14.94
C GLU A 258 2.04 21.43 -14.76
N GLN A 259 2.61 21.97 -15.85
CA GLN A 259 3.26 23.28 -15.81
C GLN A 259 2.23 24.39 -15.53
N GLY A 260 2.56 25.31 -14.62
CA GLY A 260 1.67 26.41 -14.24
C GLY A 260 0.58 26.05 -13.23
N ALA A 261 0.50 24.79 -12.79
CA ALA A 261 -0.42 24.36 -11.75
C ALA A 261 -0.15 25.11 -10.43
N ARG A 262 -1.21 25.51 -9.71
CA ARG A 262 -1.05 26.18 -8.42
C ARG A 262 -0.56 25.20 -7.37
N ARG A 263 0.41 25.65 -6.56
CA ARG A 263 0.94 24.87 -5.43
C ARG A 263 0.45 25.43 -4.11
N ALA A 264 0.28 24.54 -3.14
CA ALA A 264 0.06 24.91 -1.76
C ALA A 264 1.31 25.61 -1.20
N ALA A 265 1.16 26.87 -0.82
CA ALA A 265 2.18 27.64 -0.12
C ALA A 265 2.16 27.30 1.39
N GLY A 266 3.33 27.32 2.04
CA GLY A 266 3.53 26.84 3.42
C GLY A 266 2.77 27.59 4.53
N HIS A 267 3.14 27.31 5.79
CA HIS A 267 2.50 27.87 6.99
C HIS A 267 2.47 29.42 6.94
N ARG A 268 1.25 29.97 7.02
CA ARG A 268 0.84 31.39 7.00
C ARG A 268 1.20 32.20 5.73
N PHE A 269 0.21 32.30 4.83
CA PHE A 269 0.15 33.34 3.79
C PHE A 269 -1.05 34.30 3.95
N ALA A 270 -1.82 34.22 5.05
CA ALA A 270 -3.03 35.03 5.23
C ALA A 270 -2.78 36.56 5.23
N GLN A 271 -1.56 37.02 5.56
CA GLN A 271 -1.19 38.44 5.45
C GLN A 271 -0.78 38.88 4.04
N PHE A 272 -0.65 37.95 3.09
CA PHE A 272 -0.47 38.24 1.67
C PHE A 272 -1.83 38.52 1.02
N LYS A 273 -2.52 39.58 1.49
CA LYS A 273 -3.63 40.15 0.71
C LYS A 273 -3.07 40.53 -0.66
N ALA A 274 -3.70 40.02 -1.70
CA ALA A 274 -3.42 40.31 -3.10
C ALA A 274 -3.24 41.82 -3.31
N SER A 275 -1.99 42.27 -3.44
CA SER A 275 -1.72 43.53 -4.09
C SER A 275 -2.05 43.32 -5.57
N GLY A 276 -3.22 43.82 -5.96
CA GLY A 276 -3.68 43.79 -7.34
C GLY A 276 -2.70 44.52 -8.24
N SER A 277 -1.97 43.76 -9.06
CA SER A 277 -1.36 44.26 -10.28
C SER A 277 -1.81 43.36 -11.43
N SER A 278 -2.66 43.92 -12.29
CA SER A 278 -2.98 43.40 -13.60
C SER A 278 -1.71 43.36 -14.47
N GLY A 279 -1.26 42.16 -14.79
CA GLY A 279 -0.02 41.82 -15.50
C GLY A 279 0.35 40.38 -15.12
N LEU A 280 1.10 39.65 -15.96
CA LEU A 280 1.50 38.25 -15.74
C LEU A 280 1.75 37.94 -14.26
N THR A 281 1.14 36.88 -13.72
CA THR A 281 1.35 36.46 -12.33
C THR A 281 2.85 36.36 -12.03
N PRO A 282 3.33 36.72 -10.81
CA PRO A 282 4.77 36.73 -10.47
C PRO A 282 5.53 35.44 -10.81
N CYS A 283 4.84 34.28 -10.86
CA CYS A 283 5.42 33.01 -11.29
C CYS A 283 5.80 32.95 -12.78
N GLY A 284 5.07 33.63 -13.67
CA GLY A 284 5.37 33.66 -15.10
C GLY A 284 6.64 34.46 -15.42
N GLU A 285 6.91 35.51 -14.66
CA GLU A 285 8.07 36.38 -14.86
C GLU A 285 9.39 35.65 -14.61
N ALA A 286 9.50 34.89 -13.51
CA ALA A 286 10.70 34.13 -13.18
C ALA A 286 11.02 33.04 -14.22
N VAL A 287 10.00 32.34 -14.74
CA VAL A 287 10.18 31.34 -15.79
C VAL A 287 10.61 32.01 -17.11
N GLN A 288 10.02 33.15 -17.48
CA GLN A 288 10.44 33.90 -18.67
C GLN A 288 11.87 34.42 -18.57
N GLU A 289 12.27 34.92 -17.39
CA GLU A 289 13.65 35.35 -17.16
C GLU A 289 14.64 34.18 -17.27
N LEU A 290 14.29 33.02 -16.72
CA LEU A 290 15.07 31.80 -16.91
C LEU A 290 15.22 31.44 -18.39
N MET A 291 14.12 31.46 -19.16
CA MET A 291 14.16 31.14 -20.59
C MET A 291 15.05 32.11 -21.38
N ARG A 292 14.95 33.41 -21.13
CA ARG A 292 15.84 34.42 -21.74
C ARG A 292 17.29 34.18 -21.38
N ALA A 293 17.57 33.89 -20.11
CA ALA A 293 18.92 33.60 -19.65
C ALA A 293 19.50 32.33 -20.28
N ARG A 294 18.67 31.30 -20.47
CA ARG A 294 19.03 30.06 -21.19
C ARG A 294 19.35 30.32 -22.65
N GLU A 295 18.54 31.10 -23.36
CA GLU A 295 18.80 31.50 -24.74
C GLU A 295 20.12 32.27 -24.88
N ALA A 296 20.45 33.10 -23.89
CA ALA A 296 21.73 33.80 -23.79
C ALA A 296 22.91 32.91 -23.34
N GLY A 297 22.71 31.62 -23.10
CA GLY A 297 23.75 30.68 -22.68
C GLY A 297 24.23 30.87 -21.23
N ARG A 298 23.46 31.59 -20.39
CA ARG A 298 23.80 31.85 -18.99
C ARG A 298 23.58 30.61 -18.14
N LEU A 299 24.41 30.46 -17.11
CA LEU A 299 24.24 29.45 -16.07
C LEU A 299 23.01 29.78 -15.21
N ILE A 300 22.14 28.81 -14.94
CA ILE A 300 20.95 29.02 -14.10
C ILE A 300 21.14 28.37 -12.73
N VAL A 301 21.08 29.17 -11.67
CA VAL A 301 21.22 28.75 -10.28
C VAL A 301 19.90 28.96 -9.55
N LEU A 302 19.34 27.91 -8.98
CA LEU A 302 18.18 28.01 -8.10
C LEU A 302 18.61 27.87 -6.65
N ALA A 303 18.02 28.64 -5.74
CA ALA A 303 18.24 28.53 -4.30
C ALA A 303 16.92 28.60 -3.54
N SER A 304 16.67 27.63 -2.66
CA SER A 304 15.47 27.56 -1.82
C SER A 304 15.75 26.79 -0.53
N MET A 305 15.49 27.40 0.62
CA MET A 305 15.64 26.75 1.93
C MET A 305 14.34 26.10 2.43
N GLY A 306 13.36 25.90 1.55
CA GLY A 306 12.07 25.30 1.92
C GLY A 306 11.15 26.29 2.64
N THR A 307 9.99 25.81 3.08
CA THR A 307 8.90 26.69 3.59
C THR A 307 8.79 26.75 5.11
N VAL A 308 9.37 25.79 5.83
CA VAL A 308 9.21 25.72 7.30
C VAL A 308 10.28 26.54 8.01
N ILE A 309 11.56 26.37 7.67
CA ILE A 309 12.66 27.13 8.27
C ILE A 309 12.64 28.61 7.88
N THR A 310 12.08 28.93 6.71
CA THR A 310 11.80 30.29 6.27
C THR A 310 10.45 30.81 6.79
N GLY A 311 9.63 29.95 7.41
CA GLY A 311 8.36 30.30 8.02
C GLY A 311 8.50 30.83 9.45
N ASP A 312 7.37 31.06 10.11
CA ASP A 312 7.29 31.59 11.48
C ASP A 312 6.95 30.51 12.52
N SER A 313 7.21 29.24 12.20
CA SER A 313 7.08 28.13 13.13
C SER A 313 7.83 28.43 14.42
N PRO A 314 7.20 28.34 15.61
CA PRO A 314 7.88 28.60 16.88
C PRO A 314 8.88 27.51 17.25
N ASP A 315 8.75 26.32 16.65
CA ASP A 315 9.63 25.18 16.92
C ASP A 315 10.77 25.07 15.89
N TRP A 316 10.59 25.61 14.67
CA TRP A 316 11.49 25.34 13.53
C TRP A 316 11.80 26.52 12.63
N GLY A 317 11.11 27.64 12.82
CA GLY A 317 11.05 28.72 11.88
C GLY A 317 12.24 29.67 11.96
N TRP A 318 12.04 30.82 11.33
CA TRP A 318 13.04 31.86 11.09
C TRP A 318 13.80 32.30 12.34
N ALA A 319 13.11 32.43 13.47
CA ALA A 319 13.69 32.91 14.72
C ALA A 319 14.29 31.80 15.61
N VAL A 320 14.19 30.52 15.21
CA VAL A 320 14.42 29.39 16.11
C VAL A 320 15.82 28.78 15.97
N LYS A 321 16.45 28.48 17.12
CA LYS A 321 17.71 27.71 17.21
C LYS A 321 17.39 26.21 17.42
N PRO A 322 18.17 25.28 16.85
CA PRO A 322 17.78 23.87 16.68
C PRO A 322 17.82 22.99 17.95
N VAL A 323 18.52 23.36 19.02
CA VAL A 323 18.70 22.49 20.21
C VAL A 323 17.82 22.98 21.37
N GLU A 324 16.70 22.29 21.64
CA GLU A 324 15.74 22.66 22.72
C GLU A 324 16.38 22.74 24.11
N SER A 325 17.27 21.80 24.46
CA SER A 325 17.86 21.73 25.80
C SER A 325 18.98 22.74 26.07
N GLN A 326 19.48 23.45 25.04
CA GLN A 326 20.60 24.41 25.19
C GLN A 326 20.43 25.74 24.42
N ARG A 327 19.45 25.86 23.50
CA ARG A 327 19.31 26.99 22.56
C ARG A 327 20.63 27.41 21.90
N GLN A 328 21.47 26.44 21.52
CA GLN A 328 22.75 26.66 20.82
C GLN A 328 22.59 26.50 19.31
N GLY A 329 23.55 27.03 18.56
CA GLY A 329 23.55 27.00 17.10
C GLY A 329 22.96 28.23 16.41
N LEU A 330 22.93 28.19 15.07
CA LEU A 330 22.39 29.26 14.24
C LEU A 330 20.86 29.27 14.25
N THR A 331 20.23 30.45 14.15
CA THR A 331 18.79 30.56 13.90
C THR A 331 18.42 30.16 12.46
N GLY A 332 17.13 29.97 12.17
CA GLY A 332 16.64 29.82 10.79
C GLY A 332 17.08 30.97 9.87
N LYS A 333 16.97 32.22 10.34
CA LYS A 333 17.45 33.43 9.66
C LYS A 333 18.93 33.34 9.33
N GLN A 334 19.77 33.12 10.35
CA GLN A 334 21.22 33.07 10.18
C GLN A 334 21.65 31.95 9.21
N LEU A 335 21.05 30.77 9.32
CA LEU A 335 21.36 29.65 8.43
C LEU A 335 20.97 29.95 6.97
N CYS A 336 19.76 30.45 6.74
CA CYS A 336 19.28 30.76 5.39
C CYS A 336 20.10 31.89 4.77
N GLN A 337 20.34 32.98 5.50
CA GLN A 337 21.13 34.11 5.02
C GLN A 337 22.57 33.72 4.70
N ALA A 338 23.20 32.87 5.52
CA ALA A 338 24.55 32.36 5.23
C ALA A 338 24.56 31.44 4.00
N ALA A 339 23.55 30.57 3.83
CA ALA A 339 23.44 29.74 2.63
C ALA A 339 23.25 30.57 1.34
N TRP A 340 22.39 31.58 1.37
CA TRP A 340 22.16 32.49 0.23
C TRP A 340 23.39 33.35 -0.06
N SER A 341 24.10 33.80 0.97
CA SER A 341 25.38 34.48 0.82
C SER A 341 26.41 33.59 0.13
N GLY A 342 26.40 32.28 0.39
CA GLY A 342 27.26 31.32 -0.29
C GLY A 342 26.94 31.22 -1.79
N VAL A 343 25.65 31.29 -2.16
CA VAL A 343 25.22 31.39 -3.56
C VAL A 343 25.73 32.66 -4.21
N PHE A 344 25.59 33.81 -3.54
CA PHE A 344 26.06 35.11 -4.03
C PHE A 344 27.58 35.14 -4.17
N GLN A 345 28.32 34.55 -3.24
CA GLN A 345 29.78 34.43 -3.34
C GLN A 345 30.21 33.50 -4.48
N ALA A 346 29.45 32.44 -4.76
CA ALA A 346 29.76 31.50 -5.82
C ALA A 346 29.49 32.06 -7.24
N PHE A 347 28.38 32.78 -7.41
CA PHE A 347 27.83 33.10 -8.73
C PHE A 347 27.38 34.56 -8.92
N GLY A 348 27.54 35.42 -7.91
CA GLY A 348 27.13 36.81 -7.95
C GLY A 348 28.05 37.66 -8.83
N ALA A 349 27.46 38.45 -9.72
CA ALA A 349 28.17 39.39 -10.57
C ALA A 349 28.82 40.49 -9.71
N GLN A 350 30.12 40.71 -9.92
CA GLN A 350 30.91 41.74 -9.28
C GLN A 350 30.72 43.11 -9.95
N GLU A 351 31.30 44.15 -9.37
CA GLU A 351 31.34 45.47 -9.97
C GLU A 351 32.18 45.43 -11.26
N GLY A 352 31.64 45.97 -12.35
CA GLY A 352 32.26 45.90 -13.69
C GLY A 352 31.90 44.67 -14.52
N ASP A 353 31.31 43.62 -13.93
CA ASP A 353 30.86 42.45 -14.69
C ASP A 353 29.71 42.79 -15.63
N ASN A 354 29.70 42.14 -16.81
CA ASN A 354 28.55 42.16 -17.70
C ASN A 354 27.47 41.21 -17.16
N VAL A 355 26.42 41.78 -16.58
CA VAL A 355 25.29 41.05 -15.98
C VAL A 355 24.60 40.14 -17.00
N GLU A 356 24.60 40.50 -18.28
CA GLU A 356 23.98 39.69 -19.36
C GLU A 356 24.77 38.41 -19.68
N GLN A 357 26.02 38.31 -19.22
CA GLN A 357 26.86 37.11 -19.36
C GLN A 357 27.06 36.37 -18.03
N ALA A 358 26.73 37.02 -16.91
CA ALA A 358 26.80 36.40 -15.59
C ALA A 358 25.71 35.33 -15.40
N PRO A 359 25.91 34.35 -14.49
CA PRO A 359 24.84 33.41 -14.11
C PRO A 359 23.54 34.13 -13.73
N LEU A 360 22.38 33.53 -13.93
CA LEU A 360 21.13 33.98 -13.33
C LEU A 360 20.93 33.26 -12.00
N ILE A 361 20.76 34.02 -10.92
CA ILE A 361 20.43 33.48 -9.60
C ILE A 361 18.93 33.69 -9.36
N LEU A 362 18.22 32.60 -9.11
CA LEU A 362 16.81 32.60 -8.74
C LEU A 362 16.72 32.19 -7.27
N LEU A 363 16.30 33.11 -6.40
CA LEU A 363 16.26 32.88 -4.95
C LEU A 363 14.82 32.95 -4.41
N SER A 364 14.37 31.85 -3.79
CA SER A 364 13.11 31.79 -3.06
C SER A 364 13.36 32.07 -1.57
N MET A 365 12.91 33.23 -1.09
CA MET A 365 13.23 33.76 0.24
C MET A 365 12.28 33.29 1.36
N GLY A 366 11.07 32.88 1.00
CA GLY A 366 9.99 32.67 1.97
C GLY A 366 9.31 33.99 2.38
N PRO A 367 8.40 33.94 3.36
CA PRO A 367 7.51 35.06 3.69
C PRO A 367 8.14 36.20 4.52
N GLN A 368 9.38 36.05 4.98
CA GLN A 368 9.99 36.96 5.96
C GLN A 368 10.43 38.28 5.31
N LYS A 369 9.98 39.40 5.87
CA LYS A 369 10.28 40.74 5.33
C LYS A 369 11.75 41.13 5.49
N ASP A 370 12.40 40.60 6.51
CA ASP A 370 13.81 40.82 6.85
C ASP A 370 14.74 39.78 6.21
N ALA A 371 14.26 38.98 5.25
CA ALA A 371 15.03 37.90 4.62
C ALA A 371 16.40 38.35 4.08
N LEU A 372 16.44 39.51 3.41
CA LEU A 372 17.66 40.05 2.79
C LEU A 372 18.37 41.11 3.65
N GLU A 373 17.89 41.35 4.87
CA GLU A 373 18.50 42.36 5.75
C GLU A 373 19.97 42.01 6.03
N GLY A 374 20.86 42.96 5.76
CA GLY A 374 22.30 42.78 5.95
C GLY A 374 23.02 42.02 4.83
N LEU A 375 22.32 41.60 3.77
CA LEU A 375 22.91 40.91 2.62
C LEU A 375 23.20 41.88 1.46
N GLN A 376 24.36 41.72 0.84
CA GLN A 376 24.66 42.39 -0.44
C GLN A 376 24.18 41.51 -1.59
N VAL A 377 22.98 41.79 -2.10
CA VAL A 377 22.37 41.03 -3.20
C VAL A 377 23.01 41.44 -4.53
N PRO A 378 23.56 40.51 -5.31
CA PRO A 378 24.21 40.84 -6.58
C PRO A 378 23.18 41.16 -7.67
N ARG A 379 23.59 41.95 -8.67
CA ARG A 379 22.70 42.48 -9.74
C ARG A 379 22.08 41.40 -10.63
N ASN A 380 22.68 40.21 -10.66
CA ASN A 380 22.21 39.05 -11.43
C ASN A 380 21.31 38.11 -10.62
N ALA A 381 20.84 38.52 -9.44
CA ALA A 381 19.90 37.75 -8.62
C ALA A 381 18.47 38.31 -8.68
N LEU A 382 17.52 37.44 -9.03
CA LEU A 382 16.09 37.66 -8.88
C LEU A 382 15.64 36.96 -7.59
N CYS A 383 15.32 37.76 -6.57
CA CYS A 383 14.91 37.27 -5.26
C CYS A 383 13.41 37.50 -5.07
N MET A 384 12.65 36.43 -4.81
CA MET A 384 11.20 36.48 -4.64
C MET A 384 10.77 35.71 -3.39
N PRO A 385 9.67 36.10 -2.71
CA PRO A 385 9.16 35.35 -1.58
C PRO A 385 8.84 33.89 -1.92
N VAL A 386 8.26 33.67 -3.11
CA VAL A 386 7.90 32.35 -3.63
C VAL A 386 8.28 32.28 -5.11
N LEU A 387 8.91 31.18 -5.50
CA LEU A 387 9.20 30.85 -6.90
C LEU A 387 8.47 29.56 -7.31
N PRO A 388 8.09 29.40 -8.59
CA PRO A 388 7.49 28.17 -9.10
C PRO A 388 8.56 27.09 -9.30
N GLN A 389 9.06 26.53 -8.18
CA GLN A 389 10.24 25.67 -8.12
C GLN A 389 10.26 24.55 -9.18
N VAL A 390 9.17 23.80 -9.31
CA VAL A 390 9.10 22.68 -10.28
C VAL A 390 9.13 23.17 -11.73
N ASP A 391 8.47 24.28 -12.04
CA ASP A 391 8.49 24.83 -13.40
C ASP A 391 9.87 25.38 -13.76
N LEU A 392 10.57 26.00 -12.80
CA LEU A 392 11.95 26.43 -12.99
C LEU A 392 12.89 25.24 -13.21
N LEU A 393 12.78 24.20 -12.37
CA LEU A 393 13.57 22.98 -12.53
C LEU A 393 13.36 22.34 -13.91
N ARG A 394 12.10 22.25 -14.37
CA ARG A 394 11.74 21.75 -15.71
C ARG A 394 12.24 22.64 -16.86
N ALA A 395 12.14 23.95 -16.71
CA ALA A 395 12.58 24.91 -17.73
C ALA A 395 14.11 24.90 -17.91
N GLY A 396 14.83 24.41 -16.89
CA GLY A 396 16.24 24.08 -16.97
C GLY A 396 17.06 24.85 -15.97
N VAL A 397 17.11 24.37 -14.74
CA VAL A 397 18.12 24.78 -13.76
C VAL A 397 19.40 23.96 -13.96
N ASP A 398 20.57 24.53 -13.68
CA ASP A 398 21.85 23.81 -13.78
C ASP A 398 22.38 23.31 -12.45
N ILE A 399 22.08 24.01 -11.36
CA ILE A 399 22.43 23.61 -9.99
C ILE A 399 21.39 24.16 -9.01
N PHE A 400 21.06 23.36 -7.99
CA PHE A 400 20.07 23.72 -6.98
C PHE A 400 20.68 23.73 -5.56
N LEU A 401 20.64 24.87 -4.87
CA LEU A 401 20.85 24.92 -3.43
C LEU A 401 19.52 24.66 -2.72
N THR A 402 19.48 23.61 -1.91
CA THR A 402 18.27 23.18 -1.22
C THR A 402 18.52 22.81 0.24
N HIS A 403 17.54 23.03 1.09
CA HIS A 403 17.53 22.43 2.44
C HIS A 403 17.43 20.90 2.46
N GLY A 404 17.09 20.24 1.34
CA GLY A 404 17.03 18.77 1.26
C GLY A 404 15.74 18.12 1.77
N GLY A 405 14.65 18.88 1.95
CA GLY A 405 13.35 18.26 2.25
C GLY A 405 12.91 17.32 1.12
N GLN A 406 12.27 16.19 1.45
CA GLN A 406 12.01 15.10 0.52
C GLN A 406 11.43 15.55 -0.84
N ASN A 407 10.46 16.46 -0.86
CA ASN A 407 9.86 16.92 -2.12
C ASN A 407 10.87 17.65 -3.00
N SER A 408 11.55 18.67 -2.48
CA SER A 408 12.56 19.43 -3.24
C SER A 408 13.71 18.54 -3.71
N PHE A 409 14.10 17.55 -2.89
CA PHE A 409 15.12 16.57 -3.24
C PHE A 409 14.68 15.74 -4.47
N MET A 410 13.49 15.14 -4.41
CA MET A 410 12.96 14.33 -5.52
C MET A 410 12.66 15.17 -6.76
N GLU A 411 12.14 16.39 -6.61
CA GLU A 411 11.87 17.33 -7.72
C GLU A 411 13.14 17.68 -8.49
N SER A 412 14.26 17.92 -7.79
CA SER A 412 15.57 18.19 -8.41
C SER A 412 16.05 16.99 -9.22
N LEU A 413 15.97 15.78 -8.65
CA LEU A 413 16.42 14.56 -9.30
C LEU A 413 15.53 14.19 -10.49
N ALA A 414 14.22 14.40 -10.40
CA ALA A 414 13.30 14.21 -11.51
C ALA A 414 13.64 15.11 -12.71
N ALA A 415 14.19 16.31 -12.45
CA ALA A 415 14.67 17.22 -13.47
C ALA A 415 16.14 16.97 -13.88
N GLY A 416 16.81 15.96 -13.32
CA GLY A 416 18.23 15.68 -13.57
C GLY A 416 19.18 16.79 -13.08
N VAL A 417 18.76 17.57 -12.09
CA VAL A 417 19.50 18.74 -11.57
C VAL A 417 20.30 18.33 -10.34
N PRO A 418 21.65 18.46 -10.36
CA PRO A 418 22.48 18.21 -9.20
C PRO A 418 22.33 19.33 -8.15
N MET A 419 22.68 19.03 -6.91
CA MET A 419 22.35 19.90 -5.78
C MET A 419 23.47 20.09 -4.77
N VAL A 420 23.35 21.15 -3.98
CA VAL A 420 24.05 21.30 -2.69
C VAL A 420 23.00 21.32 -1.60
N VAL A 421 23.12 20.40 -0.63
CA VAL A 421 22.14 20.21 0.42
C VAL A 421 22.60 20.88 1.71
N CYS A 422 21.81 21.82 2.21
CA CYS A 422 22.03 22.59 3.43
C CYS A 422 20.98 22.18 4.49
N PRO A 423 21.12 21.01 5.14
CA PRO A 423 20.06 20.42 5.94
C PRO A 423 19.73 21.24 7.19
N GLY A 424 18.45 21.42 7.46
CA GLY A 424 17.92 22.03 8.68
C GLY A 424 17.58 21.00 9.76
N PHE A 425 16.51 20.22 9.55
CA PHE A 425 15.95 19.28 10.55
C PHE A 425 15.12 18.17 9.86
N ALA A 426 14.56 17.26 10.66
CA ALA A 426 13.72 16.13 10.20
C ALA A 426 14.46 15.21 9.21
N ASP A 427 13.89 14.96 8.04
CA ASP A 427 14.41 14.08 6.98
C ASP A 427 15.60 14.68 6.22
N GLN A 428 15.82 15.99 6.37
CA GLN A 428 16.81 16.75 5.59
C GLN A 428 18.26 16.25 5.76
N PRO A 429 18.77 15.93 6.97
CA PRO A 429 20.11 15.38 7.13
C PRO A 429 20.29 14.02 6.44
N ALA A 430 19.28 13.14 6.50
CA ALA A 430 19.32 11.85 5.83
C ALA A 430 19.36 12.02 4.30
N ASN A 431 18.56 12.95 3.75
CA ASN A 431 18.62 13.29 2.33
C ASN A 431 19.94 13.97 1.92
N ALA A 432 20.57 14.73 2.81
CA ALA A 432 21.88 15.33 2.56
C ALA A 432 22.98 14.27 2.43
N GLN A 433 22.98 13.29 3.34
CA GLN A 433 23.89 12.13 3.24
C GLN A 433 23.62 11.32 1.96
N LYS A 434 22.35 11.04 1.67
CA LYS A 434 21.94 10.35 0.44
C LYS A 434 22.41 11.07 -0.83
N ALA A 435 22.44 12.40 -0.83
CA ALA A 435 22.95 13.19 -1.95
C ALA A 435 24.40 12.84 -2.30
N GLU A 436 25.25 12.65 -1.29
CA GLU A 436 26.65 12.28 -1.46
C GLU A 436 26.82 10.81 -1.86
N GLU A 437 26.06 9.91 -1.22
CA GLU A 437 26.08 8.47 -1.52
C GLU A 437 25.69 8.18 -2.97
N LEU A 438 24.64 8.86 -3.46
CA LEU A 438 24.20 8.78 -4.85
C LEU A 438 25.06 9.62 -5.80
N LYS A 439 26.01 10.41 -5.28
CA LYS A 439 26.85 11.34 -6.04
C LYS A 439 26.03 12.33 -6.86
N VAL A 440 24.87 12.75 -6.37
CA VAL A 440 23.99 13.76 -7.01
C VAL A 440 24.21 15.16 -6.44
N GLY A 441 24.97 15.26 -5.36
CA GLY A 441 25.30 16.53 -4.72
C GLY A 441 26.31 16.41 -3.60
N LEU A 442 26.54 17.53 -2.93
CA LEU A 442 27.33 17.62 -1.70
C LEU A 442 26.45 18.13 -0.56
N GLN A 443 26.77 17.73 0.67
CA GLN A 443 26.14 18.31 1.85
C GLN A 443 27.00 19.40 2.48
N VAL A 444 26.36 20.41 3.05
CA VAL A 444 27.00 21.39 3.93
C VAL A 444 26.22 21.41 5.24
N PRO A 445 26.66 20.64 6.27
CA PRO A 445 25.89 20.46 7.50
C PRO A 445 25.66 21.77 8.26
N ARG A 446 24.50 21.89 8.91
CA ARG A 446 24.17 23.05 9.76
C ARG A 446 25.20 23.20 10.89
N PRO A 447 25.83 24.37 11.04
CA PRO A 447 26.71 24.65 12.18
C PRO A 447 25.94 24.72 13.49
N CYS A 448 26.56 24.24 14.56
CA CYS A 448 26.05 24.37 15.94
C CYS A 448 27.07 25.12 16.83
N PRO A 449 27.37 26.40 16.56
CA PRO A 449 28.27 27.20 17.39
C PRO A 449 27.75 27.40 18.82
N GLY A 450 28.68 27.66 19.75
CA GLY A 450 28.38 28.18 21.08
C GLY A 450 27.90 29.64 21.03
N GLU A 451 27.45 30.15 22.17
CA GLU A 451 27.00 31.55 22.29
C GLU A 451 28.16 32.53 22.03
N GLY A 452 27.95 33.48 21.12
CA GLY A 452 28.96 34.47 20.71
C GLY A 452 29.83 34.03 19.54
N GLU A 453 29.73 32.77 19.10
CA GLU A 453 30.51 32.21 17.98
C GLU A 453 29.71 32.19 16.65
N GLU A 454 28.49 32.73 16.62
CA GLU A 454 27.60 32.68 15.45
C GLU A 454 28.18 33.42 14.24
N GLY A 455 28.90 34.53 14.45
CA GLY A 455 29.52 35.32 13.37
C GLY A 455 30.58 34.53 12.59
N PRO A 456 31.64 34.03 13.25
CA PRO A 456 32.62 33.17 12.60
C PRO A 456 32.00 31.91 11.96
N ALA A 457 31.02 31.28 12.63
CA ALA A 457 30.35 30.10 12.11
C ALA A 457 29.54 30.38 10.82
N THR A 458 28.81 31.49 10.76
CA THR A 458 28.09 31.89 9.54
C THR A 458 29.03 32.22 8.39
N ALA A 459 30.17 32.87 8.66
CA ALA A 459 31.18 33.15 7.64
C ALA A 459 31.83 31.87 7.08
N ALA A 460 32.22 30.94 7.96
CA ALA A 460 32.77 29.65 7.56
C ALA A 460 31.75 28.83 6.74
N TYR A 461 30.51 28.77 7.20
CA TYR A 461 29.42 28.08 6.51
C TYR A 461 29.15 28.67 5.12
N THR A 462 29.13 30.00 5.00
CA THR A 462 29.00 30.73 3.73
C THR A 462 30.08 30.29 2.73
N ALA A 463 31.34 30.24 3.17
CA ALA A 463 32.46 29.82 2.34
C ALA A 463 32.33 28.35 1.90
N SER A 464 31.95 27.45 2.81
CA SER A 464 31.73 26.03 2.49
C SER A 464 30.60 25.83 1.48
N VAL A 465 29.49 26.58 1.61
CA VAL A 465 28.40 26.56 0.63
C VAL A 465 28.89 27.02 -0.74
N ALA A 466 29.64 28.11 -0.80
CA ALA A 466 30.17 28.63 -2.07
C ALA A 466 31.12 27.63 -2.75
N GLU A 467 32.01 26.99 -1.97
CA GLU A 467 32.92 25.97 -2.47
C GLU A 467 32.17 24.74 -3.00
N ALA A 468 31.22 24.21 -2.23
CA ALA A 468 30.40 23.06 -2.62
C ALA A 468 29.64 23.34 -3.92
N LEU A 469 29.05 24.54 -4.06
CA LEU A 469 28.32 24.94 -5.27
C LEU A 469 29.23 25.00 -6.51
N ARG A 470 30.43 25.59 -6.37
CA ARG A 470 31.40 25.63 -7.48
C ARG A 470 31.85 24.23 -7.87
N ARG A 471 32.08 23.34 -6.90
CA ARG A 471 32.52 21.96 -7.12
C ARG A 471 31.44 21.11 -7.81
N VAL A 472 30.21 21.12 -7.28
CA VAL A 472 29.09 20.39 -7.90
C VAL A 472 28.84 20.88 -9.33
N ARG A 473 29.03 22.18 -9.58
CA ARG A 473 28.92 22.75 -10.92
C ARG A 473 30.07 22.34 -11.86
N SER A 474 31.31 22.27 -11.38
CA SER A 474 32.47 22.01 -12.23
C SER A 474 32.64 20.53 -12.56
N GLU A 475 32.21 19.63 -11.67
CA GLU A 475 32.34 18.18 -11.83
C GLU A 475 31.11 17.59 -12.56
N PRO A 476 31.25 17.12 -13.82
CA PRO A 476 30.10 16.64 -14.61
C PRO A 476 29.48 15.36 -14.05
N THR A 477 30.21 14.61 -13.21
CA THR A 477 29.75 13.37 -12.57
C THR A 477 28.46 13.56 -11.78
N PHE A 478 28.29 14.71 -11.11
CA PHE A 478 27.06 14.99 -10.35
C PHE A 478 25.83 15.08 -11.25
N ARG A 479 25.96 15.75 -12.40
CA ARG A 479 24.85 15.89 -13.35
C ARG A 479 24.50 14.57 -14.01
N VAL A 480 25.50 13.74 -14.34
CA VAL A 480 25.28 12.39 -14.88
C VAL A 480 24.53 11.52 -13.87
N ALA A 481 24.96 11.52 -12.60
CA ALA A 481 24.29 10.76 -11.55
C ALA A 481 22.85 11.26 -11.29
N ALA A 482 22.64 12.58 -11.27
CA ALA A 482 21.30 13.17 -11.11
C ALA A 482 20.37 12.80 -12.28
N ALA A 483 20.87 12.79 -13.52
CA ALA A 483 20.11 12.35 -14.69
C ALA A 483 19.73 10.86 -14.64
N GLU A 484 20.65 9.99 -14.19
CA GLU A 484 20.36 8.57 -13.98
C GLU A 484 19.30 8.35 -12.88
N CYS A 485 19.37 9.13 -11.80
CA CYS A 485 18.32 9.17 -10.79
C CYS A 485 16.96 9.59 -11.40
N GLY A 486 16.95 10.62 -12.26
CA GLY A 486 15.76 11.05 -12.99
C GLY A 486 15.15 9.96 -13.87
N ARG A 487 15.97 9.11 -14.50
CA ARG A 487 15.50 7.95 -15.27
C ARG A 487 14.78 6.93 -14.38
N LYS A 488 15.38 6.55 -13.25
CA LYS A 488 14.80 5.60 -12.28
C LYS A 488 13.49 6.13 -11.67
N ILE A 489 13.45 7.43 -11.38
CA ILE A 489 12.23 8.13 -10.95
C ILE A 489 11.13 8.03 -12.00
N THR A 490 11.45 8.24 -13.28
CA THR A 490 10.48 8.16 -14.38
C THR A 490 9.89 6.74 -14.48
N GLU A 491 10.73 5.72 -14.29
CA GLU A 491 10.33 4.31 -14.29
C GLU A 491 9.42 3.93 -13.11
N ALA A 492 9.42 4.70 -12.03
CA ALA A 492 8.53 4.48 -10.89
C ALA A 492 7.03 4.74 -11.22
N GLY A 493 6.74 5.48 -12.31
CA GLY A 493 5.40 5.61 -12.91
C GLY A 493 4.56 6.80 -12.46
N GLY A 494 4.94 7.51 -11.41
CA GLY A 494 4.38 8.80 -11.04
C GLY A 494 2.88 8.81 -10.78
N VAL A 495 2.26 9.92 -11.19
CA VAL A 495 0.83 10.21 -11.03
C VAL A 495 -0.04 9.14 -11.70
N ARG A 496 0.33 8.70 -12.92
CA ARG A 496 -0.42 7.70 -13.68
C ARG A 496 -0.53 6.38 -12.91
N ARG A 497 0.60 5.83 -12.46
CA ARG A 497 0.63 4.59 -11.68
C ARG A 497 -0.17 4.74 -10.38
N THR A 498 -0.08 5.91 -9.74
CA THR A 498 -0.85 6.20 -8.52
C THR A 498 -2.36 6.14 -8.78
N VAL A 499 -2.84 6.77 -9.86
CA VAL A 499 -4.25 6.73 -10.25
C VAL A 499 -4.71 5.31 -10.58
N ASP A 500 -3.92 4.55 -11.35
CA ASP A 500 -4.24 3.16 -11.69
C ASP A 500 -4.44 2.30 -10.44
N ILE A 501 -3.57 2.47 -9.42
CA ILE A 501 -3.68 1.79 -8.12
C ILE A 501 -4.98 2.18 -7.39
N LEU A 502 -5.30 3.48 -7.34
CA LEU A 502 -6.49 3.97 -6.63
C LEU A 502 -7.79 3.46 -7.27
N LEU A 503 -7.85 3.40 -8.61
CA LEU A 503 -9.00 2.86 -9.34
C LEU A 503 -9.15 1.34 -9.13
N GLN A 504 -8.04 0.62 -9.12
CA GLN A 504 -8.01 -0.81 -8.86
C GLN A 504 -8.51 -1.20 -7.45
N ILE A 505 -8.25 -0.36 -6.44
CA ILE A 505 -8.73 -0.57 -5.07
C ILE A 505 -10.25 -0.48 -5.00
N ARG A 506 -10.87 0.39 -5.80
CA ARG A 506 -12.33 0.48 -5.91
C ARG A 506 -12.93 -0.82 -6.48
N GLU A 507 -12.30 -1.39 -7.49
CA GLU A 507 -12.79 -2.59 -8.19
C GLU A 507 -12.59 -3.90 -7.40
N GLN A 508 -11.97 -3.84 -6.22
CA GLN A 508 -11.57 -5.00 -5.40
C GLN A 508 -10.68 -6.04 -6.13
N GLN A 509 -10.11 -5.69 -7.28
CA GLN A 509 -9.33 -6.63 -8.11
C GLN A 509 -7.87 -6.78 -7.68
N VAL A 510 -7.39 -6.07 -6.64
CA VAL A 510 -5.95 -5.87 -6.48
C VAL A 510 -5.44 -6.08 -5.06
N LEU A 511 -4.97 -7.30 -4.84
CA LEU A 511 -3.77 -7.59 -4.04
C LEU A 511 -2.81 -8.55 -4.79
N PRO A 512 -3.25 -9.52 -5.62
CA PRO A 512 -2.32 -10.46 -6.25
C PRO A 512 -1.51 -9.88 -7.43
N THR A 513 -2.08 -8.95 -8.19
CA THR A 513 -1.54 -8.55 -9.51
C THR A 513 -0.46 -7.46 -9.43
N LEU A 514 -0.47 -6.62 -8.40
CA LEU A 514 0.53 -5.55 -8.21
C LEU A 514 1.79 -5.99 -7.44
N LEU A 515 1.69 -7.05 -6.63
CA LEU A 515 2.74 -7.48 -5.68
C LEU A 515 3.66 -8.56 -6.28
N GLY A 516 4.29 -8.30 -7.43
CA GLY A 516 5.27 -9.23 -8.01
C GLY A 516 6.22 -9.85 -6.97
N THR A 517 5.93 -11.11 -6.59
CA THR A 517 6.64 -12.04 -5.67
C THR A 517 6.32 -12.10 -4.16
N ARG A 518 5.96 -13.34 -3.78
CA ARG A 518 6.25 -14.15 -2.57
C ARG A 518 5.89 -13.55 -1.20
N SER A 519 4.67 -13.83 -0.74
CA SER A 519 4.28 -13.67 0.67
C SER A 519 4.77 -14.85 1.53
N THR A 520 5.78 -14.61 2.36
CA THR A 520 6.03 -15.35 3.60
C THR A 520 5.19 -14.72 4.72
N VAL A 521 4.20 -15.44 5.23
CA VAL A 521 3.41 -15.00 6.41
C VAL A 521 3.85 -15.81 7.62
N ALA A 522 4.49 -15.14 8.59
CA ALA A 522 4.76 -15.69 9.91
C ALA A 522 3.49 -15.62 10.79
N ALA A 523 3.11 -16.76 11.34
CA ALA A 523 1.94 -17.01 12.16
C ALA A 523 2.00 -16.34 13.55
N LYS A 524 0.82 -16.09 14.16
CA LYS A 524 0.61 -16.29 15.60
C LYS A 524 -0.86 -16.46 16.03
N GLU A 525 -1.12 -17.68 16.52
CA GLU A 525 -2.04 -18.12 17.59
C GLU A 525 -3.57 -18.00 17.44
N CYS A 526 -4.18 -19.07 16.92
CA CYS A 526 -5.53 -19.50 17.28
C CYS A 526 -5.55 -19.95 18.75
N LYS A 527 -6.22 -19.19 19.64
CA LYS A 527 -6.56 -19.68 20.98
C LYS A 527 -7.71 -20.67 20.89
N ALA A 528 -7.41 -21.96 21.00
CA ALA A 528 -8.37 -22.96 21.43
C ALA A 528 -8.76 -22.68 22.89
N ARG A 529 -10.05 -22.58 23.19
CA ARG A 529 -10.57 -22.68 24.56
C ARG A 529 -10.46 -24.17 24.95
N LEU A 530 -9.37 -24.54 25.61
CA LEU A 530 -9.20 -25.81 26.31
C LEU A 530 -9.46 -25.58 27.80
N ASP A 531 -10.70 -25.28 28.17
CA ASP A 531 -11.12 -25.32 29.58
C ASP A 531 -11.85 -26.63 29.82
N GLY A 532 -11.10 -27.65 30.24
CA GLY A 532 -11.60 -28.96 30.68
C GLY A 532 -10.45 -29.84 31.17
N PRO A 533 -10.57 -30.51 32.34
CA PRO A 533 -9.45 -31.17 32.97
C PRO A 533 -9.21 -32.53 32.31
N ALA A 534 -8.23 -32.61 31.41
CA ALA A 534 -7.66 -33.89 30.98
C ALA A 534 -6.13 -33.74 30.96
N GLY A 535 -5.47 -34.59 31.74
CA GLY A 535 -4.06 -34.50 32.07
C GLY A 535 -3.12 -34.62 30.86
N LEU A 536 -1.96 -34.01 31.04
CA LEU A 536 -0.75 -34.16 30.22
C LEU A 536 -0.46 -35.64 29.93
N GLY A 537 -0.32 -36.01 28.65
CA GLY A 537 0.51 -37.14 28.23
C GLY A 537 -0.14 -38.35 27.55
N GLN A 538 -1.09 -38.18 26.61
CA GLN A 538 -1.40 -39.27 25.65
C GLN A 538 -1.43 -38.80 24.18
N PRO A 539 -0.96 -39.63 23.23
CA PRO A 539 -1.04 -39.34 21.80
C PRO A 539 -2.49 -39.37 21.32
N TYR A 540 -2.85 -38.44 20.43
CA TYR A 540 -4.16 -38.36 19.78
C TYR A 540 -4.51 -39.68 19.05
N PRO A 541 -5.75 -40.20 19.13
CA PRO A 541 -6.11 -41.42 18.42
C PRO A 541 -6.10 -41.21 16.90
N ALA A 542 -5.38 -42.10 16.20
CA ALA A 542 -5.03 -42.05 14.77
C ALA A 542 -6.18 -42.40 13.78
N LYS A 543 -7.45 -42.18 14.13
CA LYS A 543 -8.60 -42.44 13.24
C LYS A 543 -9.67 -41.37 13.38
N VAL A 544 -9.89 -40.61 12.30
CA VAL A 544 -10.95 -39.59 12.21
C VAL A 544 -12.11 -40.18 11.39
N HIS A 545 -13.29 -40.27 12.00
CA HIS A 545 -14.53 -40.62 11.30
C HIS A 545 -15.22 -39.33 10.86
N LEU A 546 -15.17 -39.01 9.57
CA LEU A 546 -15.79 -37.80 9.02
C LEU A 546 -17.30 -37.98 8.87
N CYS A 547 -18.06 -37.15 9.57
CA CYS A 547 -19.50 -37.04 9.38
C CYS A 547 -19.88 -35.57 9.66
N SER A 548 -20.16 -34.77 8.63
CA SER A 548 -20.44 -33.34 8.81
C SER A 548 -21.48 -32.81 7.82
N PRO A 549 -22.36 -31.88 8.25
CA PRO A 549 -23.38 -31.27 7.41
C PRO A 549 -22.81 -30.14 6.52
N TRP A 550 -23.33 -30.03 5.30
CA TRP A 550 -22.95 -29.01 4.30
C TRP A 550 -24.16 -28.29 3.72
N LYS A 551 -23.90 -27.18 3.01
CA LYS A 551 -24.92 -26.44 2.26
C LYS A 551 -24.34 -26.01 0.91
N ALA A 552 -25.09 -26.21 -0.16
CA ALA A 552 -24.78 -25.59 -1.45
C ALA A 552 -24.93 -24.07 -1.31
N ASN A 553 -24.00 -23.31 -1.88
CA ASN A 553 -24.10 -21.85 -1.88
C ASN A 553 -24.81 -21.33 -3.13
N ASP A 554 -25.32 -20.10 -3.05
CA ASP A 554 -26.16 -19.48 -4.09
C ASP A 554 -25.41 -19.18 -5.40
N ARG A 555 -24.10 -19.45 -5.46
CA ARG A 555 -23.22 -19.21 -6.62
C ARG A 555 -22.76 -20.50 -7.30
N GLY A 556 -23.33 -21.64 -6.94
CA GLY A 556 -22.99 -22.94 -7.53
C GLY A 556 -21.72 -23.58 -6.97
N GLY A 557 -21.26 -23.17 -5.78
CA GLY A 557 -20.15 -23.79 -5.05
C GLY A 557 -20.57 -24.46 -3.74
N LEU A 558 -19.61 -25.07 -3.03
CA LEU A 558 -19.83 -25.88 -1.82
C LEU A 558 -19.21 -25.23 -0.58
N ASP A 559 -20.02 -24.81 0.41
CA ASP A 559 -19.51 -24.33 1.69
C ASP A 559 -19.34 -25.50 2.67
N TYR A 560 -18.15 -25.61 3.30
CA TYR A 560 -17.77 -26.75 4.16
C TYR A 560 -17.71 -26.38 5.64
N ASN A 561 -18.09 -27.32 6.52
CA ASN A 561 -17.90 -27.26 7.97
C ASN A 561 -17.20 -28.55 8.41
N MET A 562 -16.13 -28.45 9.21
CA MET A 562 -15.40 -29.61 9.72
C MET A 562 -15.52 -29.64 11.26
N ASP A 563 -16.02 -30.73 11.82
CA ASP A 563 -16.14 -30.90 13.28
C ASP A 563 -14.92 -31.63 13.85
N SER A 564 -14.41 -31.22 15.01
CA SER A 564 -13.37 -31.95 15.76
C SER A 564 -13.92 -32.70 16.97
N ALA A 565 -15.23 -32.74 17.20
CA ALA A 565 -15.82 -33.42 18.34
C ALA A 565 -16.75 -34.56 17.91
N VAL A 566 -16.36 -35.78 18.28
CA VAL A 566 -17.30 -36.87 18.51
C VAL A 566 -18.29 -36.38 19.58
N THR A 567 -19.52 -36.07 19.15
CA THR A 567 -20.71 -35.72 19.95
C THR A 567 -20.69 -34.40 20.74
N GLY A 568 -21.21 -33.32 20.15
CA GLY A 568 -21.65 -32.11 20.89
C GLY A 568 -22.08 -30.93 19.98
N PRO A 569 -23.02 -30.06 20.42
CA PRO A 569 -23.49 -28.93 19.61
C PRO A 569 -22.53 -27.74 19.71
N GLY A 570 -21.63 -27.62 18.73
CA GLY A 570 -20.67 -26.51 18.65
C GLY A 570 -19.87 -26.51 17.35
N SER A 571 -20.51 -26.19 16.22
CA SER A 571 -19.81 -26.12 14.94
C SER A 571 -18.94 -24.86 14.83
N VAL A 572 -17.64 -25.03 14.57
CA VAL A 572 -16.72 -23.94 14.16
C VAL A 572 -16.36 -24.16 12.69
N ASN A 573 -16.45 -23.12 11.86
CA ASN A 573 -16.07 -23.21 10.45
C ASN A 573 -14.53 -23.27 10.33
N PHE A 574 -13.99 -24.44 9.97
CA PHE A 574 -12.54 -24.64 9.84
C PHE A 574 -11.99 -24.33 8.45
N ALA A 575 -12.79 -24.54 7.40
CA ALA A 575 -12.37 -24.24 6.04
C ALA A 575 -13.56 -24.06 5.10
N THR A 576 -13.46 -23.10 4.17
CA THR A 576 -14.44 -22.90 3.10
C THR A 576 -13.81 -23.29 1.76
N ILE A 577 -14.56 -23.99 0.91
CA ILE A 577 -14.14 -24.34 -0.44
C ILE A 577 -14.97 -23.52 -1.42
N THR A 578 -14.35 -22.98 -2.46
CA THR A 578 -15.12 -22.31 -3.53
C THR A 578 -14.68 -22.85 -4.87
N GLU A 579 -15.63 -23.40 -5.62
CA GLU A 579 -15.41 -23.89 -6.98
C GLU A 579 -15.34 -22.71 -7.95
N LYS A 580 -14.34 -22.74 -8.84
CA LYS A 580 -14.23 -21.85 -9.99
C LYS A 580 -14.07 -22.69 -11.24
N PHE A 581 -14.97 -22.46 -12.20
CA PHE A 581 -14.95 -23.11 -13.49
C PHE A 581 -14.03 -22.36 -14.47
N THR A 582 -13.17 -23.11 -15.15
CA THR A 582 -12.43 -22.63 -16.32
C THR A 582 -12.70 -23.55 -17.52
N VAL A 583 -12.23 -23.17 -18.72
CA VAL A 583 -12.45 -23.97 -19.95
C VAL A 583 -11.75 -25.34 -19.91
N SER A 584 -10.76 -25.54 -19.03
CA SER A 584 -9.91 -26.74 -19.02
C SER A 584 -9.75 -27.44 -17.67
N SER A 585 -10.14 -26.83 -16.54
CA SER A 585 -10.04 -27.47 -15.23
C SER A 585 -11.05 -26.92 -14.21
N ASN A 586 -11.41 -27.77 -13.25
CA ASN A 586 -12.15 -27.37 -12.06
C ASN A 586 -11.16 -27.08 -10.94
N THR A 587 -11.21 -25.85 -10.44
CA THR A 587 -10.28 -25.39 -9.40
C THR A 587 -11.04 -25.02 -8.14
N PHE A 588 -10.58 -25.56 -7.01
CA PHE A 588 -11.18 -25.36 -5.70
C PHE A 588 -10.21 -24.60 -4.80
N SER A 589 -10.63 -23.43 -4.32
CA SER A 589 -9.83 -22.67 -3.35
C SER A 589 -10.20 -23.10 -1.94
N LEU A 590 -9.23 -23.61 -1.18
CA LEU A 590 -9.38 -23.97 0.23
C LEU A 590 -8.93 -22.80 1.09
N PHE A 591 -9.87 -22.19 1.80
CA PHE A 591 -9.63 -21.13 2.79
C PHE A 591 -9.69 -21.72 4.18
N ASN A 592 -8.87 -21.25 5.11
CA ASN A 592 -9.00 -21.63 6.52
C ASN A 592 -10.06 -20.80 7.26
N CYS A 593 -10.25 -21.05 8.56
CA CYS A 593 -11.20 -20.33 9.43
C CYS A 593 -11.00 -18.81 9.52
N MET A 594 -9.84 -18.29 9.10
CA MET A 594 -9.53 -16.87 9.02
C MET A 594 -9.77 -16.29 7.61
N ASN A 595 -10.44 -17.05 6.74
CA ASN A 595 -10.68 -16.75 5.34
C ASN A 595 -9.38 -16.53 4.52
N VAL A 596 -8.29 -17.16 4.93
CA VAL A 596 -7.00 -17.11 4.21
C VAL A 596 -6.89 -18.31 3.29
N MET A 597 -6.65 -18.08 2.00
CA MET A 597 -6.44 -19.15 1.02
C MET A 597 -5.14 -19.91 1.33
N ARG A 598 -5.25 -21.20 1.63
CA ARG A 598 -4.11 -22.08 1.96
C ARG A 598 -3.66 -22.89 0.78
N TYR A 599 -4.61 -23.51 0.10
CA TYR A 599 -4.35 -24.36 -1.05
C TYR A 599 -5.34 -24.10 -2.16
N THR A 600 -4.88 -24.35 -3.37
CA THR A 600 -5.70 -24.53 -4.55
C THR A 600 -5.67 -26.01 -4.88
N ILE A 601 -6.84 -26.65 -4.92
CA ILE A 601 -7.01 -28.04 -5.31
C ILE A 601 -7.48 -28.01 -6.76
N GLU A 602 -6.67 -28.54 -7.67
CA GLU A 602 -7.01 -28.64 -9.08
C GLU A 602 -7.44 -30.07 -9.40
N GLU A 603 -8.65 -30.23 -9.92
CA GLU A 603 -9.19 -31.51 -10.38
C GLU A 603 -8.81 -31.72 -11.85
N THR A 604 -8.11 -32.82 -12.11
CA THR A 604 -7.76 -33.29 -13.45
C THR A 604 -8.60 -34.53 -13.76
N ILE A 605 -9.32 -34.49 -14.88
CA ILE A 605 -10.13 -35.61 -15.36
C ILE A 605 -9.42 -36.25 -16.56
N VAL A 606 -9.05 -37.52 -16.44
CA VAL A 606 -8.40 -38.27 -17.51
C VAL A 606 -9.36 -39.32 -18.05
N LYS A 607 -9.77 -39.17 -19.31
CA LYS A 607 -10.59 -40.15 -20.02
C LYS A 607 -9.71 -41.05 -20.89
N VAL A 608 -9.71 -42.34 -20.61
CA VAL A 608 -9.03 -43.37 -21.41
C VAL A 608 -10.08 -44.00 -22.33
N ALA A 609 -9.91 -43.83 -23.64
CA ALA A 609 -10.90 -44.28 -24.62
C ALA A 609 -10.97 -45.81 -24.76
N HIS A 610 -9.84 -46.51 -24.61
CA HIS A 610 -9.73 -47.97 -24.66
C HIS A 610 -8.56 -48.43 -23.78
N MET A 611 -8.81 -49.36 -22.84
CA MET A 611 -7.76 -50.05 -22.09
C MET A 611 -7.13 -51.13 -22.99
N ALA A 612 -5.80 -51.20 -23.06
CA ALA A 612 -5.13 -52.25 -23.84
C ALA A 612 -5.43 -53.64 -23.22
N PRO A 613 -5.63 -54.73 -24.00
CA PRO A 613 -6.01 -56.04 -23.47
C PRO A 613 -5.05 -56.67 -22.44
N ALA A 614 -3.83 -56.12 -22.31
CA ALA A 614 -2.80 -56.54 -21.37
C ALA A 614 -2.51 -55.49 -20.27
N ALA A 615 -3.25 -54.37 -20.23
CA ALA A 615 -3.12 -53.38 -19.17
C ALA A 615 -3.80 -53.93 -17.90
N GLN A 616 -3.01 -54.46 -16.97
CA GLN A 616 -3.48 -54.84 -15.64
C GLN A 616 -3.40 -53.63 -14.73
N SER A 617 -4.55 -53.13 -14.27
CA SER A 617 -4.62 -52.21 -13.14
C SER A 617 -4.20 -52.97 -11.87
N THR A 618 -3.26 -52.43 -11.09
CA THR A 618 -2.83 -53.04 -9.82
C THR A 618 -3.82 -52.82 -8.68
N ALA A 619 -5.00 -52.22 -8.94
CA ALA A 619 -5.90 -51.69 -7.92
C ALA A 619 -7.19 -52.50 -7.69
N SER A 620 -7.64 -53.36 -8.62
CA SER A 620 -8.85 -54.20 -8.40
C SER A 620 -8.94 -55.41 -9.35
N ASP A 621 -9.44 -56.55 -8.84
CA ASP A 621 -9.64 -57.80 -9.58
C ASP A 621 -10.66 -57.69 -10.74
N HIS A 622 -11.48 -56.62 -10.78
CA HIS A 622 -12.50 -56.41 -11.83
C HIS A 622 -11.93 -55.92 -13.18
N ASP A 623 -10.66 -55.50 -13.23
CA ASP A 623 -10.03 -54.96 -14.45
C ASP A 623 -9.47 -56.06 -15.38
N LEU A 624 -9.65 -57.34 -15.04
CA LEU A 624 -9.33 -58.46 -15.91
C LEU A 624 -10.37 -58.59 -17.03
N GLY A 625 -10.19 -57.82 -18.11
CA GLY A 625 -10.85 -58.07 -19.40
C GLY A 625 -11.88 -57.03 -19.88
N GLU A 626 -12.05 -55.89 -19.21
CA GLU A 626 -12.94 -54.83 -19.72
C GLU A 626 -12.25 -53.85 -20.69
N THR A 627 -12.84 -53.66 -21.88
CA THR A 627 -12.34 -52.78 -22.96
C THR A 627 -13.09 -51.44 -23.05
N ALA A 628 -13.94 -51.12 -22.07
CA ALA A 628 -14.78 -49.93 -22.07
C ALA A 628 -13.98 -48.65 -21.73
N PRO A 629 -14.45 -47.45 -22.15
CA PRO A 629 -13.82 -46.19 -21.77
C PRO A 629 -13.85 -46.00 -20.26
N ALA A 630 -12.73 -45.58 -19.67
CA ALA A 630 -12.61 -45.33 -18.24
C ALA A 630 -12.31 -43.86 -17.96
N VAL A 631 -12.84 -43.33 -16.86
CA VAL A 631 -12.60 -41.96 -16.39
C VAL A 631 -11.91 -42.03 -15.03
N PHE A 632 -10.79 -41.31 -14.92
CA PHE A 632 -10.00 -41.20 -13.71
C PHE A 632 -9.97 -39.76 -13.24
N TYR A 633 -10.06 -39.56 -11.93
CA TYR A 633 -9.89 -38.28 -11.28
C TYR A 633 -8.54 -38.24 -10.60
N GLN A 634 -7.85 -37.11 -10.74
CA GLN A 634 -6.64 -36.81 -10.00
C GLN A 634 -6.70 -35.39 -9.46
N TYR A 635 -6.41 -35.24 -8.18
CA TYR A 635 -6.39 -33.95 -7.51
C TYR A 635 -4.97 -33.52 -7.21
N LEU A 636 -4.61 -32.34 -7.69
CA LEU A 636 -3.34 -31.67 -7.41
C LEU A 636 -3.56 -30.62 -6.33
N ILE A 637 -2.87 -30.76 -5.19
CA ILE A 637 -2.91 -29.79 -4.10
C ILE A 637 -1.72 -28.85 -4.28
N LYS A 638 -2.02 -27.60 -4.63
CA LYS A 638 -1.04 -26.54 -4.86
C LYS A 638 -1.12 -25.49 -3.77
N HIS A 639 -0.01 -24.90 -3.39
CA HIS A 639 -0.02 -23.69 -2.56
C HIS A 639 -0.72 -22.53 -3.28
N ALA A 640 -1.09 -21.48 -2.54
CA ALA A 640 -1.67 -20.25 -3.11
C ALA A 640 -0.79 -19.58 -4.18
N ASN A 641 0.53 -19.84 -4.17
CA ASN A 641 1.48 -19.36 -5.18
C ASN A 641 1.58 -20.26 -6.44
N GLY A 642 0.79 -21.35 -6.50
CA GLY A 642 0.75 -22.30 -7.62
C GLY A 642 1.74 -23.47 -7.54
N SER A 643 2.63 -23.53 -6.54
CA SER A 643 3.58 -24.65 -6.42
C SER A 643 2.88 -25.94 -5.97
N LEU A 644 3.17 -27.05 -6.65
CA LEU A 644 2.63 -28.37 -6.31
C LEU A 644 3.18 -28.86 -4.96
N MET A 645 2.28 -29.23 -4.05
CA MET A 645 2.62 -29.68 -2.70
C MET A 645 2.29 -31.15 -2.47
N ALA A 646 1.16 -31.60 -3.01
CA ALA A 646 0.77 -32.98 -2.94
C ALA A 646 -0.13 -33.34 -4.12
N GLN A 647 -0.28 -34.63 -4.34
CA GLN A 647 -1.26 -35.16 -5.27
C GLN A 647 -1.94 -36.39 -4.68
N SER A 648 -3.17 -36.63 -5.10
CA SER A 648 -3.81 -37.93 -4.93
C SER A 648 -3.31 -38.93 -5.98
N SER A 649 -3.43 -40.22 -5.66
CA SER A 649 -3.44 -41.27 -6.67
C SER A 649 -4.60 -41.05 -7.64
N GLN A 650 -4.46 -41.54 -8.87
CA GLN A 650 -5.60 -41.59 -9.78
C GLN A 650 -6.70 -42.44 -9.14
N TYR A 651 -7.91 -41.91 -9.16
CA TYR A 651 -9.06 -42.50 -8.52
C TYR A 651 -10.17 -42.72 -9.56
N ARG A 652 -10.66 -43.95 -9.63
CA ARG A 652 -11.79 -44.32 -10.50
C ARG A 652 -13.00 -44.64 -9.65
N LEU A 653 -14.18 -44.19 -10.05
CA LEU A 653 -15.40 -44.61 -9.38
C LEU A 653 -15.69 -46.10 -9.68
N PRO A 654 -15.96 -46.97 -8.68
CA PRO A 654 -16.24 -46.70 -7.26
C PRO A 654 -15.12 -47.17 -6.30
N GLU A 655 -13.85 -47.05 -6.69
CA GLU A 655 -12.68 -47.53 -5.93
C GLU A 655 -12.77 -47.19 -4.45
N THR A 656 -12.25 -48.10 -3.61
CA THR A 656 -12.39 -47.97 -2.16
C THR A 656 -11.18 -47.37 -1.48
N ASP A 657 -10.08 -47.14 -2.18
CA ASP A 657 -8.81 -46.75 -1.59
C ASP A 657 -8.19 -45.59 -2.39
N ILE A 658 -7.67 -44.58 -1.69
CA ILE A 658 -6.96 -43.45 -2.30
C ILE A 658 -5.80 -43.02 -1.41
N ASN A 659 -4.65 -42.75 -2.05
CA ASN A 659 -3.43 -42.35 -1.36
C ASN A 659 -3.06 -40.91 -1.73
N PHE A 660 -2.47 -40.19 -0.79
CA PHE A 660 -1.96 -38.84 -1.00
C PHE A 660 -0.46 -38.81 -0.78
N THR A 661 0.25 -38.28 -1.78
CA THR A 661 1.71 -38.23 -1.80
C THR A 661 2.17 -36.79 -1.84
N SER A 662 3.09 -36.42 -0.94
CA SER A 662 3.65 -35.07 -0.89
C SER A 662 4.89 -34.92 -1.78
N PHE A 663 5.13 -33.72 -2.27
CA PHE A 663 6.33 -33.32 -2.99
C PHE A 663 7.21 -32.41 -2.13
N ILE A 664 8.49 -32.73 -2.00
CA ILE A 664 9.47 -31.91 -1.29
C ILE A 664 10.31 -31.14 -2.32
N PRO A 665 10.27 -29.80 -2.34
CA PRO A 665 11.09 -29.01 -3.26
C PRO A 665 12.58 -29.33 -3.12
N GLY A 666 13.23 -29.74 -4.22
CA GLY A 666 14.66 -30.08 -4.24
C GLY A 666 15.01 -31.54 -3.88
N SER A 667 14.01 -32.40 -3.64
CA SER A 667 14.20 -33.84 -3.43
C SER A 667 13.44 -34.66 -4.47
N LEU A 668 14.01 -35.80 -4.89
CA LEU A 668 13.33 -36.81 -5.71
C LEU A 668 12.43 -37.74 -4.87
N GLN A 669 12.41 -37.59 -3.54
CA GLN A 669 11.57 -38.39 -2.66
C GLN A 669 10.13 -37.87 -2.62
N THR A 670 9.19 -38.80 -2.76
CA THR A 670 7.75 -38.58 -2.59
C THR A 670 7.26 -39.50 -1.48
N ASP A 671 6.71 -38.93 -0.41
CA ASP A 671 6.24 -39.71 0.75
C ASP A 671 4.71 -39.73 0.78
N VAL A 672 4.13 -40.92 1.01
CA VAL A 672 2.68 -41.05 1.25
C VAL A 672 2.40 -40.54 2.66
N PHE A 673 1.67 -39.44 2.74
CA PHE A 673 1.36 -38.80 4.03
C PHE A 673 -0.06 -39.12 4.51
N ALA A 674 -0.96 -39.54 3.62
CA ALA A 674 -2.31 -39.96 3.99
C ALA A 674 -2.79 -41.12 3.10
N MET A 675 -3.51 -42.06 3.72
CA MET A 675 -4.18 -43.17 3.03
C MET A 675 -5.63 -43.21 3.51
N ALA A 676 -6.58 -43.20 2.59
CA ALA A 676 -8.00 -43.22 2.91
C ALA A 676 -8.68 -44.44 2.29
N LYS A 677 -9.47 -45.13 3.11
CA LYS A 677 -10.24 -46.31 2.75
C LYS A 677 -11.73 -46.11 3.00
N ARG A 678 -12.56 -46.30 1.98
CA ARG A 678 -14.01 -46.25 2.02
C ARG A 678 -14.58 -47.28 3.01
N GLN A 679 -15.55 -46.84 3.81
CA GLN A 679 -16.29 -47.65 4.79
C GLN A 679 -17.77 -47.65 4.44
N GLY A 680 -18.34 -48.84 4.23
CA GLY A 680 -19.72 -49.01 3.78
C GLY A 680 -19.89 -48.73 2.29
N ARG A 681 -21.11 -49.01 1.79
CA ARG A 681 -21.54 -48.73 0.41
C ARG A 681 -22.64 -47.68 0.47
N TRP A 682 -22.63 -46.73 -0.46
CA TRP A 682 -23.62 -45.67 -0.56
C TRP A 682 -23.89 -45.35 -2.04
N GLU A 683 -25.13 -44.98 -2.35
CA GLU A 683 -25.55 -44.51 -3.68
C GLU A 683 -26.15 -43.09 -3.59
N GLY A 684 -25.84 -42.23 -4.57
CA GLY A 684 -26.34 -40.86 -4.62
C GLY A 684 -26.06 -40.06 -3.34
N THR A 685 -27.10 -39.51 -2.72
CA THR A 685 -26.99 -38.70 -1.49
C THR A 685 -26.91 -39.53 -0.19
N GLU A 686 -26.64 -40.83 -0.26
CA GLU A 686 -26.61 -41.66 0.96
C GLU A 686 -25.42 -41.34 1.86
N TRP A 687 -24.25 -41.00 1.30
CA TRP A 687 -23.05 -40.59 2.04
C TRP A 687 -23.26 -39.36 2.94
N ARG A 688 -24.33 -38.60 2.68
CA ARG A 688 -24.74 -37.44 3.47
C ARG A 688 -25.31 -37.79 4.84
N ASN A 689 -25.70 -39.05 5.03
CA ASN A 689 -26.42 -39.48 6.22
C ASN A 689 -25.46 -40.22 7.15
N CYS A 690 -25.22 -39.65 8.33
CA CYS A 690 -24.44 -40.28 9.40
C CYS A 690 -25.19 -41.44 10.06
N ARG A 691 -25.34 -42.56 9.34
CA ARG A 691 -26.04 -43.78 9.80
C ARG A 691 -25.05 -44.83 10.29
N THR A 692 -25.53 -45.79 11.08
CA THR A 692 -24.74 -46.95 11.53
C THR A 692 -25.14 -48.19 10.72
N PRO A 693 -24.19 -49.01 10.21
CA PRO A 693 -22.74 -48.84 10.30
C PRO A 693 -22.28 -47.58 9.53
N GLN A 694 -21.29 -46.87 10.09
CA GLN A 694 -20.82 -45.58 9.57
C GLN A 694 -20.43 -45.67 8.09
N GLN A 695 -21.18 -44.97 7.24
CA GLN A 695 -20.82 -44.68 5.85
C GLN A 695 -19.83 -43.50 5.86
N GLY A 696 -18.67 -43.66 5.23
CA GLY A 696 -17.67 -42.58 5.15
C GLY A 696 -16.29 -43.05 4.71
N TRP A 697 -15.29 -42.19 4.86
CA TRP A 697 -13.89 -42.52 4.61
C TRP A 697 -13.14 -42.71 5.92
N ASN A 698 -12.42 -43.83 6.04
CA ASN A 698 -11.45 -44.05 7.11
C ASN A 698 -10.07 -43.62 6.62
N ILE A 699 -9.63 -42.46 7.06
CA ILE A 699 -8.32 -41.90 6.71
C ILE A 699 -7.30 -42.19 7.82
N SER A 700 -6.09 -42.55 7.41
CA SER A 700 -4.95 -42.81 8.27
C SER A 700 -3.75 -42.00 7.81
N PHE A 701 -2.97 -41.52 8.77
CA PHE A 701 -1.74 -40.77 8.55
C PHE A 701 -0.59 -41.61 9.12
N PRO A 702 0.30 -42.18 8.28
CA PRO A 702 1.39 -43.02 8.76
C PRO A 702 2.35 -42.26 9.71
N GLU A 703 2.81 -42.90 10.80
CA GLU A 703 3.81 -42.31 11.70
C GLU A 703 5.17 -42.14 11.00
N LYS A 704 5.79 -40.96 11.14
CA LYS A 704 7.00 -40.54 10.40
C LYS A 704 8.23 -41.42 10.72
N LYS A 705 8.96 -41.84 9.67
CA LYS A 705 10.40 -42.12 9.74
C LYS A 705 11.17 -40.87 9.25
N GLY A 706 11.72 -40.07 10.16
CA GLY A 706 12.76 -39.08 9.85
C GLY A 706 12.34 -37.60 9.92
N ASP A 707 13.24 -36.80 10.48
CA ASP A 707 13.11 -35.39 10.90
C ASP A 707 12.98 -34.34 9.77
N ASN A 708 12.50 -34.68 8.57
CA ASN A 708 12.58 -33.77 7.40
C ASN A 708 11.31 -32.96 7.08
N LEU A 709 10.34 -32.91 8.00
CA LEU A 709 9.18 -32.01 7.91
C LEU A 709 9.18 -31.06 9.12
N ILE A 710 10.22 -30.23 9.22
CA ILE A 710 10.33 -29.18 10.25
C ILE A 710 9.91 -27.84 9.63
N ALA A 711 8.62 -27.49 9.78
CA ALA A 711 8.12 -26.14 10.05
C ALA A 711 6.57 -26.14 10.18
N ILE A 712 6.11 -25.82 11.38
CA ILE A 712 4.83 -25.22 11.83
C ILE A 712 3.70 -25.07 10.76
N ALA A 713 2.49 -25.52 11.12
CA ALA A 713 1.18 -25.35 10.44
C ALA A 713 0.92 -26.09 9.09
N THR A 714 1.93 -26.41 8.29
CA THR A 714 1.72 -27.00 6.94
C THR A 714 1.15 -28.42 6.93
N VAL A 715 1.55 -29.28 7.88
CA VAL A 715 1.08 -30.68 7.89
C VAL A 715 -0.41 -30.78 8.25
N GLN A 716 -0.87 -30.02 9.25
CA GLN A 716 -2.30 -29.98 9.59
C GLN A 716 -3.12 -29.39 8.44
N ASP A 717 -2.67 -28.30 7.82
CA ASP A 717 -3.35 -27.72 6.67
C ASP A 717 -3.41 -28.69 5.47
N LEU A 718 -2.36 -29.50 5.26
CA LEU A 718 -2.32 -30.52 4.19
C LEU A 718 -3.24 -31.72 4.47
N GLN A 719 -3.39 -32.12 5.74
CA GLN A 719 -4.40 -33.10 6.16
C GLN A 719 -5.81 -32.58 5.88
N VAL A 720 -6.09 -31.30 6.16
CA VAL A 720 -7.36 -30.65 5.82
C VAL A 720 -7.61 -30.64 4.30
N ALA A 721 -6.57 -30.38 3.50
CA ALA A 721 -6.67 -30.45 2.04
C ALA A 721 -6.98 -31.87 1.53
N ALA A 722 -6.44 -32.92 2.15
CA ALA A 722 -6.78 -34.31 1.80
C ALA A 722 -8.26 -34.63 2.14
N LEU A 723 -8.77 -34.17 3.28
CA LEU A 723 -10.18 -34.33 3.67
C LEU A 723 -11.12 -33.60 2.70
N ALA A 724 -10.72 -32.40 2.25
CA ALA A 724 -11.43 -31.64 1.22
C ALA A 724 -11.55 -32.44 -0.09
N VAL A 725 -10.45 -33.07 -0.54
CA VAL A 725 -10.46 -33.94 -1.74
C VAL A 725 -11.41 -35.14 -1.59
N LEU A 726 -11.41 -35.82 -0.45
CA LEU A 726 -12.32 -36.96 -0.21
C LEU A 726 -13.80 -36.54 -0.26
N THR A 727 -14.08 -35.33 0.18
CA THR A 727 -15.43 -34.75 0.13
C THR A 727 -15.82 -34.40 -1.31
N LEU A 728 -14.91 -33.83 -2.09
CA LEU A 728 -15.12 -33.59 -3.52
C LEU A 728 -15.38 -34.90 -4.28
N LEU A 729 -14.65 -35.97 -3.95
CA LEU A 729 -14.87 -37.30 -4.52
C LEU A 729 -16.27 -37.85 -4.22
N ALA A 730 -16.72 -37.76 -2.96
CA ALA A 730 -18.07 -38.18 -2.59
C ALA A 730 -19.15 -37.34 -3.30
N TRP A 731 -18.90 -36.04 -3.50
CA TRP A 731 -19.76 -35.17 -4.30
C TRP A 731 -19.78 -35.56 -5.78
N ARG A 732 -18.64 -35.93 -6.37
CA ARG A 732 -18.57 -36.42 -7.76
C ARG A 732 -19.35 -37.72 -7.93
N GLU A 733 -19.27 -38.65 -6.99
CA GLU A 733 -20.12 -39.87 -7.01
C GLU A 733 -21.62 -39.57 -7.05
N GLU A 734 -22.05 -38.45 -6.47
CA GLU A 734 -23.45 -38.03 -6.48
C GLU A 734 -23.85 -37.35 -7.80
N THR A 735 -22.97 -36.51 -8.34
CA THR A 735 -23.30 -35.56 -9.42
C THR A 735 -22.96 -36.05 -10.82
N VAL A 736 -22.15 -37.11 -10.92
CA VAL A 736 -21.65 -37.66 -12.17
C VAL A 736 -22.53 -38.82 -12.67
N GLY A 737 -22.93 -38.77 -13.94
CA GLY A 737 -23.67 -39.84 -14.61
C GLY A 737 -22.80 -41.07 -14.95
N SER A 738 -23.42 -42.11 -15.52
CA SER A 738 -22.74 -43.38 -15.87
C SER A 738 -21.63 -43.23 -16.93
N ASP A 739 -21.47 -42.06 -17.53
CA ASP A 739 -20.45 -41.72 -18.53
C ASP A 739 -19.23 -40.96 -17.94
N GLY A 740 -19.25 -40.65 -16.63
CA GLY A 740 -18.17 -39.97 -15.94
C GLY A 740 -18.25 -38.43 -15.94
N PHE A 741 -19.36 -37.82 -16.40
CA PHE A 741 -19.54 -36.35 -16.40
C PHE A 741 -20.72 -35.85 -15.55
N GLU A 742 -20.61 -34.61 -15.06
CA GLU A 742 -21.65 -33.92 -14.28
C GLU A 742 -22.82 -33.45 -15.16
N HIS A 743 -24.06 -33.72 -14.77
CA HIS A 743 -25.26 -33.33 -15.53
C HIS A 743 -25.96 -32.06 -15.02
N ALA A 744 -25.53 -31.47 -13.91
CA ALA A 744 -26.06 -30.21 -13.38
C ALA A 744 -25.14 -29.04 -13.76
N GLY A 745 -25.69 -27.97 -14.37
CA GLY A 745 -24.95 -26.73 -14.67
C GLY A 745 -24.29 -26.62 -16.05
N GLN A 746 -24.09 -27.70 -16.79
CA GLN A 746 -23.53 -27.62 -18.16
C GLN A 746 -24.47 -26.95 -19.18
N PHE A 747 -25.78 -26.88 -18.88
CA PHE A 747 -26.79 -26.25 -19.74
C PHE A 747 -26.61 -24.72 -19.82
N SER A 748 -26.15 -24.06 -18.76
CA SER A 748 -25.97 -22.60 -18.73
C SER A 748 -24.69 -22.14 -19.45
N LEU A 749 -23.62 -22.96 -19.42
CA LEU A 749 -22.40 -22.75 -20.18
C LEU A 749 -22.65 -22.96 -21.70
N TYR A 750 -23.41 -24.00 -22.05
CA TYR A 750 -23.85 -24.24 -23.42
C TYR A 750 -24.70 -23.07 -23.96
N TRP A 751 -25.61 -22.52 -23.15
CA TRP A 751 -26.48 -21.43 -23.57
C TRP A 751 -25.78 -20.06 -23.70
N SER A 752 -24.74 -19.82 -22.90
CA SER A 752 -23.93 -18.59 -22.99
C SER A 752 -22.96 -18.60 -24.19
N LEU A 753 -22.54 -19.78 -24.65
CA LEU A 753 -21.68 -19.95 -25.83
C LEU A 753 -22.43 -19.87 -27.17
N VAL A 754 -23.71 -20.26 -27.22
CA VAL A 754 -24.50 -20.29 -28.48
C VAL A 754 -25.26 -18.98 -28.73
N ARG A 755 -25.58 -18.21 -27.68
CA ARG A 755 -26.29 -16.92 -27.79
C ARG A 755 -25.65 -15.89 -28.75
N PRO A 756 -24.31 -15.80 -28.90
CA PRO A 756 -23.68 -14.89 -29.86
C PRO A 756 -23.78 -15.31 -31.33
N LEU A 757 -24.12 -16.58 -31.62
CA LEU A 757 -24.20 -17.12 -33.00
C LEU A 757 -25.57 -16.89 -33.66
N CYS A 758 -26.57 -16.49 -32.90
CA CYS A 758 -27.86 -16.04 -33.42
C CYS A 758 -27.86 -14.51 -33.50
N SER A 759 -27.24 -13.95 -34.54
CA SER A 759 -27.35 -12.52 -34.84
C SER A 759 -28.66 -12.22 -35.59
N SER A 760 -29.13 -10.99 -35.50
CA SER A 760 -29.93 -10.41 -36.58
C SER A 760 -29.60 -8.94 -36.76
N ASP A 761 -28.73 -8.73 -37.75
CA ASP A 761 -28.46 -7.52 -38.52
C ASP A 761 -29.76 -7.01 -39.22
N PRO A 762 -30.01 -5.68 -39.33
CA PRO A 762 -31.32 -5.11 -39.70
C PRO A 762 -31.76 -5.19 -41.17
N GLN A 763 -31.21 -6.06 -42.03
CA GLN A 763 -31.44 -5.93 -43.49
C GLN A 763 -31.94 -7.15 -44.30
N SER A 764 -32.31 -8.29 -43.72
CA SER A 764 -32.91 -9.37 -44.53
C SER A 764 -34.44 -9.45 -44.39
N LYS A 765 -35.13 -9.20 -45.51
CA LYS A 765 -36.57 -9.45 -45.70
C LYS A 765 -36.75 -10.93 -46.08
N ASP A 766 -36.94 -11.80 -45.09
CA ASP A 766 -37.85 -12.95 -45.16
C ASP A 766 -37.84 -13.69 -43.81
N TYR A 767 -38.88 -13.44 -43.02
CA TYR A 767 -39.20 -14.21 -41.82
C TYR A 767 -40.37 -15.14 -42.12
N ARG A 768 -40.19 -16.45 -41.89
CA ARG A 768 -41.24 -17.30 -41.32
C ARG A 768 -40.64 -18.32 -40.34
N CYS A 769 -40.91 -18.07 -39.06
CA CYS A 769 -40.80 -18.97 -37.93
C CYS A 769 -41.68 -20.22 -38.08
N LEU A 770 -41.35 -21.28 -37.34
CA LEU A 770 -42.23 -22.19 -36.57
C LEU A 770 -41.33 -23.29 -35.99
N GLY A 771 -41.40 -23.74 -34.74
CA GLY A 771 -42.36 -23.51 -33.66
C GLY A 771 -42.44 -24.76 -32.78
N CYS A 772 -42.89 -24.55 -31.54
CA CYS A 772 -43.52 -25.52 -30.62
C CYS A 772 -42.67 -26.30 -29.61
N PHE A 773 -42.96 -25.96 -28.35
CA PHE A 773 -42.85 -26.75 -27.12
C PHE A 773 -43.21 -28.23 -27.26
N GLY A 774 -42.58 -29.07 -26.41
CA GLY A 774 -43.08 -30.40 -26.07
C GLY A 774 -42.45 -30.91 -24.78
N ALA A 775 -43.26 -31.03 -23.73
CA ALA A 775 -42.94 -31.78 -22.52
C ALA A 775 -42.97 -33.30 -22.81
N ASN A 776 -42.31 -34.05 -21.93
CA ASN A 776 -42.30 -35.52 -21.78
C ASN A 776 -41.36 -36.33 -22.70
N GLY A 777 -40.58 -37.19 -22.03
CA GLY A 777 -40.31 -38.55 -22.51
C GLY A 777 -39.00 -38.75 -23.26
N SER A 778 -38.12 -39.53 -22.64
CA SER A 778 -37.29 -40.58 -23.27
C SER A 778 -36.42 -40.24 -24.48
N GLY A 779 -35.10 -40.23 -24.25
CA GLY A 779 -34.19 -41.14 -24.95
C GLY A 779 -33.55 -40.71 -26.28
N MET A 780 -32.23 -40.96 -26.32
CA MET A 780 -31.36 -41.27 -27.48
C MET A 780 -30.79 -40.13 -28.35
N PHE A 781 -29.55 -39.76 -27.97
CA PHE A 781 -28.29 -39.83 -28.73
C PHE A 781 -28.10 -39.17 -30.12
N TRP A 782 -26.80 -38.87 -30.34
CA TRP A 782 -26.06 -38.40 -31.52
C TRP A 782 -26.18 -36.89 -31.78
N GLY A 783 -25.17 -36.03 -31.64
CA GLY A 783 -23.72 -36.19 -31.52
C GLY A 783 -23.05 -35.40 -32.64
N PHE A 784 -22.37 -34.28 -32.34
CA PHE A 784 -21.45 -33.65 -33.31
C PHE A 784 -20.22 -33.05 -32.62
N ARG A 785 -19.06 -33.64 -32.94
CA ARG A 785 -17.70 -33.09 -32.82
C ARG A 785 -17.52 -31.97 -33.85
N VAL A 786 -16.80 -30.90 -33.49
CA VAL A 786 -16.15 -30.03 -34.47
C VAL A 786 -14.64 -30.06 -34.22
N VAL A 787 -13.91 -30.60 -35.19
CA VAL A 787 -12.45 -30.54 -35.36
C VAL A 787 -12.18 -29.56 -36.50
N VAL A 788 -11.19 -28.68 -36.33
CA VAL A 788 -10.74 -27.71 -37.34
C VAL A 788 -10.03 -28.45 -38.48
N ILE A 789 -10.36 -28.07 -39.72
CA ILE A 789 -10.07 -28.77 -40.99
C ILE A 789 -8.66 -28.45 -41.54
N LEU A 790 -7.99 -29.46 -42.10
CA LEU A 790 -6.97 -29.32 -43.16
C LEU A 790 -7.42 -30.18 -44.36
N GLU A 791 -7.52 -29.58 -45.55
CA GLU A 791 -7.92 -30.24 -46.81
C GLU A 791 -6.76 -31.05 -47.44
N CYS A 792 -7.04 -32.25 -47.99
CA CYS A 792 -7.12 -32.48 -49.45
C CYS A 792 -7.41 -33.95 -49.85
N THR A 793 -8.35 -34.07 -50.80
CA THR A 793 -8.54 -35.06 -51.88
C THR A 793 -8.96 -36.52 -51.67
N ALA A 794 -10.04 -36.82 -52.42
CA ALA A 794 -10.36 -38.02 -53.20
C ALA A 794 -11.13 -39.17 -52.54
N GLY A 795 -12.42 -39.25 -52.90
CA GLY A 795 -12.94 -40.44 -53.59
C GLY A 795 -13.97 -41.27 -52.83
N SER A 796 -15.19 -41.22 -53.38
CA SER A 796 -16.38 -42.05 -53.15
C SER A 796 -17.18 -41.81 -51.89
#